data_AF-A0A4Q9LU99-F1
#
_entry.id   AF-A0A4Q9LU99-F1
#
_cell.length_a   1.000
_cell.length_b   1.000
_cell.length_c   1.000
_cell.angle_alpha   90.00
_cell.angle_beta   90.00
_cell.angle_gamma   90.00
#
_symmetry.space_group_name_H-M   'P 1'
#
loop_
_entity.id
_entity.type
_entity.pdbx_description
1 polymer ?
#
loop_
_entity_poly.entity_id
_entity_poly.type
_entity_poly.pdbx_seq_one_letter_code
_entity_poly.pdbx_strand_id
1 'polypeptide(L)'
;MPRINKISRYCKPDKKRKIENETEKHHFSEYQGSIKLITLLILFRSLFKPCNCFRIEVMFPNEEGKRQSIRNDSTSYVFEPIGENQLIPSTSNQAFSNTTKNTNYIQEVNIVDIDQEFDKNKKTEHTRKRKFDDNILPSGSCLSAEIHSDFDDSQPLDLSCKKKFKSSQIIEDKDSEWIKKSNTSISFDYSDKFIIQSRYFNNFRESKPDDHKFNISEIASTNIDIQTFEIFLYVLHFGYHKKCLDLKTKNFINFLEAFTYLSCYTNSSVMYTLYKNLTPLLVSYMNYVKLKLPDETVKNTLFKNSMLFLPFLSTIFRTVDVKFDKNTDELLFSKKSNQFEIFFFDTKTIQKLIIRATFDALILITNEPNIDTELFSWLIHLYIINTVKISHDNIYYSEAYENDKNYISKKLPSGEVHSNLNIFFFDVLKDILLTNRYDTRFLELERIALSSYDWNVFTSFGNLESLSLVNCIWPTNIHFFSKLYFNFPRLRILKLVGLKLNEIFFNNLIKIKIEYLDLIDCYYKCRNDKLIIWDDDNTLRGLRIDYSKLGYECTNFLIKSKNLEYISLRHIKFPCNKSGSFLLGRKNFNSLELSGFNLLEYISNFFYADIEFENLSLTDMSSIDLKCILKQKTLHKSTKSLDLSGCPLDSVEIDFLKQFEKLEALKLRNLPSLEQSLTDLDFSFKNTLISIDLSNSKFLQKDLAFLCQFNCLKELKIANCDFKPGFMRFIKFGFSCSSLQKLDISENQLDIHDIYSLSLLKNLNYLSITVDDRIYMQFVARYGNISFSKLSTLVLLSTSTTKIPMQFITAQLSLINLHFINLTINDGILSYLHLRPGCKERLYLPRTELGRGLHSVELRSEHMLLKEISTIRAAISKVENNNRTHLALIKGFLKVKYRLVEKVPNKSLEEAQLAKLYNEIEKRKIHSKLYNARKNELVSVSDSSIWLKRGNTRPRNEAVSCYIQDRNVFWGADGVCQHCGKSGKTVDHLATRCEKMLGHDYTRRHNELVRYLHLLLLNRYKFKSSKQIRSHSVQEILDNEYAEIRVDTRIKTDITLIEVGITSQDSLQIVETEKLRKYDLLANELGLIYRCSVEIIPYVMT
;
A
#
# COMPACT_ATOMS: atom_id res chain seq x y z
N MET A 1 12.76 -68.50 -1.40
CA MET A 1 12.20 -69.79 -0.91
C MET A 1 12.89 -70.14 0.40
N PRO A 2 12.30 -70.89 1.35
CA PRO A 2 10.87 -71.12 1.68
C PRO A 2 10.35 -70.06 2.72
N ARG A 3 9.06 -69.75 2.93
CA ARG A 3 7.90 -70.51 3.49
C ARG A 3 8.03 -70.86 5.00
N ILE A 4 6.99 -70.82 5.87
CA ILE A 4 5.64 -70.18 5.91
C ILE A 4 4.99 -70.44 7.31
N ASN A 5 4.03 -69.61 7.78
CA ASN A 5 3.00 -69.89 8.84
C ASN A 5 3.43 -70.19 10.32
N LYS A 6 2.54 -70.15 11.35
CA LYS A 6 1.39 -69.28 11.76
C LYS A 6 0.79 -69.81 13.10
N ILE A 7 0.02 -68.97 13.83
CA ILE A 7 -1.17 -69.30 14.68
C ILE A 7 -1.01 -69.83 16.15
N SER A 8 -1.36 -68.95 17.13
CA SER A 8 -2.20 -69.18 18.35
C SER A 8 -1.73 -70.12 19.50
N ARG A 9 -2.20 -70.06 20.78
CA ARG A 9 -3.13 -69.18 21.54
C ARG A 9 -2.95 -69.41 23.08
N TYR A 10 -3.17 -68.37 23.92
CA TYR A 10 -3.53 -68.33 25.36
C TYR A 10 -3.05 -69.36 26.42
N CYS A 11 -2.49 -68.83 27.53
CA CYS A 11 -3.07 -68.98 28.89
C CYS A 11 -2.62 -67.85 29.87
N LYS A 12 -3.41 -67.63 30.94
CA LYS A 12 -3.21 -66.68 32.07
C LYS A 12 -3.22 -67.51 33.39
N PRO A 13 -3.10 -66.90 34.58
CA PRO A 13 -2.03 -66.04 35.14
C PRO A 13 -1.53 -66.62 36.49
N ASP A 14 -0.61 -65.95 37.20
CA ASP A 14 -0.47 -66.23 38.64
C ASP A 14 -0.23 -64.98 39.52
N LYS A 15 -0.65 -65.06 40.78
CA LYS A 15 -0.86 -63.95 41.72
C LYS A 15 0.22 -63.92 42.80
N LYS A 16 1.12 -62.92 42.78
CA LYS A 16 1.88 -62.49 43.98
C LYS A 16 2.38 -61.04 43.84
N ARG A 17 1.51 -60.07 44.13
CA ARG A 17 1.81 -58.66 44.46
C ARG A 17 0.53 -57.94 44.92
N LYS A 18 0.12 -58.25 46.14
CA LYS A 18 -0.93 -57.55 46.92
C LYS A 18 -0.56 -57.74 48.38
N ILE A 19 -0.03 -56.69 49.02
CA ILE A 19 0.02 -56.44 50.48
C ILE A 19 0.70 -55.08 50.75
N GLU A 20 1.57 -54.58 49.85
CA GLU A 20 2.25 -53.28 50.01
C GLU A 20 1.39 -52.02 49.70
N ASN A 21 0.13 -52.16 49.26
CA ASN A 21 -0.70 -51.06 48.74
C ASN A 21 -1.88 -50.63 49.65
N GLU A 22 -1.88 -50.98 50.94
CA GLU A 22 -3.02 -50.69 51.84
C GLU A 22 -2.72 -49.68 52.96
N THR A 23 -1.45 -49.42 53.29
CA THR A 23 -1.05 -48.35 54.21
C THR A 23 -1.06 -46.95 53.58
N GLU A 24 -0.80 -46.81 52.26
CA GLU A 24 -0.89 -45.51 51.56
C GLU A 24 -2.33 -44.98 51.41
N LYS A 25 -3.34 -45.84 51.53
CA LYS A 25 -4.74 -45.45 51.23
C LYS A 25 -5.38 -44.54 52.27
N HIS A 26 -4.96 -44.59 53.53
CA HIS A 26 -5.63 -43.83 54.59
C HIS A 26 -5.25 -42.34 54.64
N HIS A 27 -4.05 -41.96 54.21
CA HIS A 27 -3.68 -40.53 54.08
C HIS A 27 -4.22 -39.86 52.81
N PHE A 28 -4.73 -40.64 51.83
CA PHE A 28 -5.16 -40.09 50.54
C PHE A 28 -6.63 -39.64 50.50
N SER A 29 -7.47 -40.05 51.46
CA SER A 29 -8.91 -39.74 51.44
C SER A 29 -9.23 -38.33 51.96
N GLU A 30 -8.59 -37.88 53.04
CA GLU A 30 -8.78 -36.52 53.58
C GLU A 30 -8.30 -35.45 52.58
N TYR A 31 -7.16 -35.70 51.92
CA TYR A 31 -6.64 -34.81 50.87
C TYR A 31 -7.59 -34.68 49.66
N GLN A 32 -8.35 -35.73 49.33
CA GLN A 32 -9.33 -35.67 48.22
C GLN A 32 -10.56 -34.82 48.52
N GLY A 33 -10.97 -34.69 49.80
CA GLY A 33 -12.04 -33.78 50.21
C GLY A 33 -11.69 -32.32 49.93
N SER A 34 -10.54 -31.89 50.43
CA SER A 34 -10.03 -30.52 50.25
C SER A 34 -9.70 -30.21 48.79
N ILE A 35 -9.09 -31.16 48.06
CA ILE A 35 -8.81 -31.00 46.63
C ILE A 35 -10.10 -30.85 45.83
N LYS A 36 -11.20 -31.57 46.12
CA LYS A 36 -12.47 -31.39 45.39
C LYS A 36 -13.04 -29.97 45.57
N LEU A 37 -13.00 -29.42 46.78
CA LEU A 37 -13.49 -28.06 47.05
C LEU A 37 -12.63 -27.00 46.33
N ILE A 38 -11.30 -27.14 46.41
CA ILE A 38 -10.34 -26.24 45.75
C ILE A 38 -10.43 -26.37 44.22
N THR A 39 -10.62 -27.58 43.69
CA THR A 39 -10.76 -27.81 42.23
C THR A 39 -12.07 -27.21 41.72
N LEU A 40 -13.16 -27.22 42.51
CA LEU A 40 -14.41 -26.53 42.16
C LEU A 40 -14.20 -25.01 42.08
N LEU A 41 -13.50 -24.42 43.06
CA LEU A 41 -13.15 -22.99 43.09
C LEU A 41 -12.19 -22.57 41.97
N ILE A 42 -11.22 -23.42 41.62
CA ILE A 42 -10.27 -23.20 40.51
C ILE A 42 -10.97 -23.36 39.15
N LEU A 43 -11.90 -24.31 39.00
CA LEU A 43 -12.74 -24.41 37.81
C LEU A 43 -13.59 -23.15 37.63
N PHE A 44 -14.18 -22.62 38.71
CA PHE A 44 -14.90 -21.33 38.69
C PHE A 44 -14.00 -20.15 38.27
N ARG A 45 -12.75 -20.07 38.74
CA ARG A 45 -11.80 -19.00 38.31
C ARG A 45 -11.28 -19.18 36.88
N SER A 46 -11.07 -20.41 36.41
CA SER A 46 -10.40 -20.68 35.13
C SER A 46 -11.23 -20.37 33.87
N LEU A 47 -12.57 -20.27 34.02
CA LEU A 47 -13.51 -19.92 32.96
C LEU A 47 -13.50 -18.44 32.57
N PHE A 48 -12.89 -17.56 33.37
CA PHE A 48 -12.73 -16.14 33.07
C PHE A 48 -11.25 -15.77 32.88
N LYS A 49 -10.71 -15.93 31.65
CA LYS A 49 -9.68 -15.00 31.16
C LYS A 49 -10.35 -13.62 31.17
N PRO A 50 -9.79 -12.56 31.79
CA PRO A 50 -10.38 -11.23 31.67
C PRO A 50 -10.34 -10.84 30.19
N CYS A 51 -11.49 -10.85 29.53
CA CYS A 51 -11.66 -10.07 28.33
C CYS A 51 -11.46 -8.61 28.76
N ASN A 52 -10.59 -7.86 28.09
CA ASN A 52 -10.67 -6.39 28.13
C ASN A 52 -11.92 -6.01 27.33
N CYS A 53 -13.05 -6.22 28.01
CA CYS A 53 -14.41 -6.00 27.56
C CYS A 53 -14.83 -4.72 28.26
N PHE A 54 -14.93 -3.64 27.49
CA PHE A 54 -15.36 -2.36 28.01
C PHE A 54 -16.71 -2.04 27.40
N ARG A 55 -17.57 -1.43 28.22
CA ARG A 55 -18.94 -1.17 27.87
C ARG A 55 -19.04 0.18 27.21
N ILE A 56 -19.62 0.19 26.02
CA ILE A 56 -19.88 1.39 25.23
C ILE A 56 -21.38 1.63 25.28
N GLU A 57 -21.80 2.85 25.58
CA GLU A 57 -23.19 3.31 25.42
C GLU A 57 -23.24 4.41 24.36
N VAL A 58 -24.04 4.22 23.33
CA VAL A 58 -24.27 5.23 22.27
C VAL A 58 -25.69 5.77 22.42
N MET A 59 -25.80 7.09 22.56
CA MET A 59 -27.06 7.82 22.74
C MET A 59 -27.57 8.39 21.41
N PHE A 60 -28.89 8.37 21.23
CA PHE A 60 -29.62 8.77 20.04
C PHE A 60 -30.67 9.85 20.42
N PRO A 61 -30.26 11.10 20.68
CA PRO A 61 -31.16 12.14 21.20
C PRO A 61 -32.33 12.45 20.26
N ASN A 62 -32.13 12.31 18.94
CA ASN A 62 -33.13 12.59 17.92
C ASN A 62 -34.28 11.55 17.88
N GLU A 63 -34.24 10.48 18.68
CA GLU A 63 -35.34 9.51 18.81
C GLU A 63 -36.41 9.94 19.83
N GLU A 64 -36.12 10.86 20.76
CA GLU A 64 -37.08 11.29 21.81
C GLU A 64 -38.34 11.96 21.23
N GLY A 65 -38.15 12.80 20.20
CA GLY A 65 -39.25 13.55 19.56
C GLY A 65 -40.28 12.70 18.82
N LYS A 66 -40.00 11.41 18.52
CA LYS A 66 -40.90 10.55 17.73
C LYS A 66 -42.09 9.98 18.52
N ARG A 67 -42.21 10.24 19.82
CA ARG A 67 -43.25 9.65 20.69
C ARG A 67 -44.36 10.57 21.18
N GLN A 68 -44.29 11.88 20.98
CA GLN A 68 -45.40 12.78 21.35
C GLN A 68 -46.66 12.58 20.48
N SER A 69 -46.62 11.79 19.41
CA SER A 69 -47.77 11.45 18.57
C SER A 69 -48.40 10.07 18.82
N ILE A 70 -47.95 9.29 19.82
CA ILE A 70 -48.43 7.91 20.07
C ILE A 70 -48.80 7.68 21.55
N ARG A 71 -49.12 8.76 22.29
CA ARG A 71 -49.75 8.68 23.62
C ARG A 71 -50.80 9.77 23.79
N ASN A 72 -51.92 9.56 23.13
CA ASN A 72 -53.26 9.77 23.69
C ASN A 72 -54.19 8.71 23.08
N ASP A 73 -55.36 8.57 23.70
CA ASP A 73 -56.51 7.75 23.27
C ASP A 73 -56.33 6.23 23.29
N SER A 74 -56.34 5.71 24.52
CA SER A 74 -56.93 4.39 24.79
C SER A 74 -58.41 4.55 25.18
N THR A 75 -59.30 4.66 24.19
CA THR A 75 -60.74 4.43 24.38
C THR A 75 -61.29 3.60 23.22
N SER A 76 -62.05 2.56 23.57
CA SER A 76 -62.80 1.71 22.65
C SER A 76 -63.86 2.49 21.87
N TYR A 77 -64.12 2.11 20.61
CA TYR A 77 -65.42 1.57 20.14
C TYR A 77 -65.31 1.14 18.66
N VAL A 78 -66.34 0.45 18.14
CA VAL A 78 -66.37 -0.17 16.80
C VAL A 78 -67.49 0.47 15.95
N PHE A 79 -67.35 0.41 14.62
CA PHE A 79 -68.29 0.75 13.53
C PHE A 79 -68.40 2.23 13.06
N GLU A 80 -67.89 2.47 11.84
CA GLU A 80 -68.55 2.99 10.60
C GLU A 80 -69.61 4.12 10.63
N PRO A 81 -69.90 4.82 9.50
CA PRO A 81 -69.00 5.41 8.47
C PRO A 81 -69.50 6.80 7.94
N ILE A 82 -68.87 7.35 6.88
CA ILE A 82 -69.34 8.44 5.99
C ILE A 82 -69.41 9.87 6.59
N GLY A 83 -69.06 10.91 5.81
CA GLY A 83 -69.43 12.30 6.16
C GLY A 83 -68.60 13.42 5.50
N GLU A 84 -69.11 13.96 4.41
CA GLU A 84 -68.63 15.09 3.59
C GLU A 84 -68.28 16.44 4.27
N ASN A 85 -67.54 17.29 3.52
CA ASN A 85 -67.70 18.77 3.35
C ASN A 85 -67.63 19.69 4.61
N GLN A 86 -67.11 20.92 4.62
CA GLN A 86 -66.38 21.87 3.76
C GLN A 86 -66.24 23.18 4.59
N LEU A 87 -65.70 24.26 3.99
CA LEU A 87 -65.68 25.67 4.45
C LEU A 87 -64.50 26.02 5.41
N ILE A 88 -63.46 26.82 5.05
CA ILE A 88 -63.34 28.11 4.30
C ILE A 88 -63.84 29.29 5.19
N PRO A 89 -63.29 30.55 5.18
CA PRO A 89 -62.16 31.15 4.45
C PRO A 89 -61.09 31.98 5.25
N SER A 90 -59.94 32.16 4.58
CA SER A 90 -59.15 33.38 4.23
C SER A 90 -59.05 34.68 5.07
N THR A 91 -57.88 35.31 4.92
CA THR A 91 -57.60 36.71 4.47
C THR A 91 -56.08 36.76 4.16
N SER A 92 -55.49 37.04 2.99
CA SER A 92 -55.73 37.88 1.80
C SER A 92 -54.93 39.19 1.80
N ASN A 93 -53.96 39.31 0.87
CA ASN A 93 -53.71 40.44 -0.05
C ASN A 93 -52.50 40.06 -0.96
N GLN A 94 -52.59 40.00 -2.30
CA GLN A 94 -52.81 41.07 -3.32
C GLN A 94 -51.56 41.95 -3.56
N ALA A 95 -51.15 42.31 -4.81
CA ALA A 95 -51.65 41.98 -6.17
C ALA A 95 -50.61 42.40 -7.27
N PHE A 96 -51.07 42.42 -8.55
CA PHE A 96 -50.41 42.76 -9.86
C PHE A 96 -49.65 41.60 -10.55
N SER A 97 -50.07 40.99 -11.68
CA SER A 97 -50.82 41.38 -12.92
C SER A 97 -49.98 42.22 -13.91
N ASN A 98 -50.01 42.09 -15.25
CA ASN A 98 -50.61 41.21 -16.30
C ASN A 98 -49.60 41.22 -17.52
N THR A 99 -49.60 40.37 -18.56
CA THR A 99 -50.62 40.23 -19.64
C THR A 99 -50.32 39.06 -20.62
N THR A 100 -51.37 38.28 -20.93
CA THR A 100 -51.75 37.62 -22.21
C THR A 100 -50.75 37.45 -23.39
N LYS A 101 -50.70 36.22 -23.94
CA LYS A 101 -51.40 35.86 -25.20
C LYS A 101 -51.49 34.33 -25.41
N ASN A 102 -52.62 33.90 -25.96
CA ASN A 102 -52.98 32.50 -26.23
C ASN A 102 -53.58 32.42 -27.65
N THR A 103 -53.23 31.43 -28.47
CA THR A 103 -53.92 30.92 -29.69
C THR A 103 -53.01 29.87 -30.36
N ASN A 104 -53.44 28.76 -30.99
CA ASN A 104 -54.75 28.09 -31.03
C ASN A 104 -54.55 26.61 -31.45
N TYR A 105 -55.47 25.77 -30.99
CA TYR A 105 -55.91 24.48 -31.55
C TYR A 105 -56.12 24.46 -33.08
N ILE A 106 -55.96 23.27 -33.70
CA ILE A 106 -56.94 22.63 -34.61
C ILE A 106 -56.94 21.10 -34.38
N GLN A 107 -58.10 20.45 -34.51
CA GLN A 107 -58.41 19.01 -34.35
C GLN A 107 -58.48 18.24 -35.69
N GLU A 108 -58.43 16.90 -35.59
CA GLU A 108 -59.13 15.90 -36.46
C GLU A 108 -58.69 15.82 -37.95
N VAL A 109 -58.88 14.72 -38.70
CA VAL A 109 -60.08 13.85 -38.89
C VAL A 109 -59.72 12.34 -39.08
N ASN A 110 -60.75 11.50 -38.90
CA ASN A 110 -60.81 10.03 -38.88
C ASN A 110 -60.74 9.28 -40.23
N ILE A 111 -60.37 7.99 -40.13
CA ILE A 111 -60.97 6.76 -40.74
C ILE A 111 -61.54 6.81 -42.18
N VAL A 112 -61.04 5.91 -43.03
CA VAL A 112 -61.82 5.18 -44.06
C VAL A 112 -61.30 3.73 -44.18
N ASP A 113 -62.19 2.74 -44.05
CA ASP A 113 -62.00 1.30 -44.35
C ASP A 113 -62.37 0.97 -45.82
N ILE A 114 -62.42 -0.34 -46.19
CA ILE A 114 -63.08 -0.91 -47.40
C ILE A 114 -62.21 -0.80 -48.69
N ASP A 115 -61.92 -1.84 -49.49
CA ASP A 115 -62.27 -3.28 -49.49
C ASP A 115 -61.23 -4.10 -50.30
N GLN A 116 -61.10 -5.41 -50.04
CA GLN A 116 -61.56 -6.47 -50.99
C GLN A 116 -61.33 -7.91 -50.48
N GLU A 117 -62.14 -8.83 -51.03
CA GLU A 117 -62.64 -10.05 -50.40
C GLU A 117 -62.36 -11.33 -51.23
N PHE A 118 -62.38 -12.50 -50.55
CA PHE A 118 -62.52 -13.89 -51.08
C PHE A 118 -61.53 -14.40 -52.17
N ASP A 119 -61.15 -15.67 -52.28
CA ASP A 119 -61.76 -16.98 -51.95
C ASP A 119 -60.62 -18.07 -51.92
N LYS A 120 -60.74 -19.37 -51.57
CA LYS A 120 -61.84 -20.25 -51.14
C LYS A 120 -61.30 -21.42 -50.29
N ASN A 121 -62.13 -21.97 -49.38
CA ASN A 121 -61.79 -23.14 -48.54
C ASN A 121 -61.71 -24.49 -49.31
N LYS A 122 -60.82 -25.40 -48.88
CA LYS A 122 -61.12 -26.85 -48.80
C LYS A 122 -60.24 -27.62 -47.79
N LYS A 123 -60.83 -28.68 -47.22
CA LYS A 123 -60.29 -29.63 -46.21
C LYS A 123 -59.22 -30.55 -46.87
N THR A 124 -58.49 -31.47 -46.22
CA THR A 124 -58.89 -32.45 -45.17
C THR A 124 -57.68 -33.23 -44.58
N GLU A 125 -57.79 -33.65 -43.31
CA GLU A 125 -57.44 -34.98 -42.72
C GLU A 125 -56.04 -35.66 -42.76
N HIS A 126 -55.56 -35.97 -41.54
CA HIS A 126 -55.12 -37.29 -41.01
C HIS A 126 -53.87 -38.10 -41.47
N THR A 127 -52.97 -38.29 -40.48
CA THR A 127 -52.45 -39.59 -39.94
C THR A 127 -51.21 -40.32 -40.49
N ARG A 128 -50.61 -41.13 -39.57
CA ARG A 128 -49.61 -42.23 -39.71
C ARG A 128 -48.16 -41.78 -39.89
N LYS A 129 -47.16 -42.25 -39.11
CA LYS A 129 -47.00 -43.39 -38.19
C LYS A 129 -47.10 -44.80 -38.84
N ARG A 130 -45.93 -45.38 -39.15
CA ARG A 130 -45.62 -46.83 -39.11
C ARG A 130 -44.24 -46.95 -38.44
N LYS A 131 -44.09 -47.57 -37.25
CA LYS A 131 -44.21 -49.01 -36.88
C LYS A 131 -42.91 -49.77 -37.24
N PHE A 132 -42.11 -50.14 -36.22
CA PHE A 132 -41.98 -51.50 -35.62
C PHE A 132 -41.06 -52.41 -36.49
N ASP A 133 -40.24 -53.33 -35.98
CA ASP A 133 -40.34 -54.16 -34.76
C ASP A 133 -39.03 -54.34 -33.96
N ASP A 134 -39.18 -54.87 -32.74
CA ASP A 134 -38.14 -55.21 -31.75
C ASP A 134 -37.52 -56.63 -31.95
N ASN A 135 -36.59 -56.99 -31.03
CA ASN A 135 -36.33 -58.36 -30.50
C ASN A 135 -35.55 -59.34 -31.41
N ILE A 136 -34.31 -59.75 -31.10
CA ILE A 136 -33.94 -60.71 -30.03
C ILE A 136 -32.40 -60.76 -29.80
N LEU A 137 -31.97 -60.92 -28.54
CA LEU A 137 -30.59 -61.21 -28.06
C LEU A 137 -30.24 -62.73 -28.24
N PRO A 138 -28.97 -63.22 -28.20
CA PRO A 138 -28.10 -63.07 -27.01
C PRO A 138 -26.55 -63.13 -27.16
N SER A 139 -25.87 -62.59 -26.13
CA SER A 139 -24.61 -63.04 -25.48
C SER A 139 -23.30 -63.31 -26.26
N GLY A 140 -22.19 -62.68 -25.84
CA GLY A 140 -20.82 -63.04 -26.29
C GLY A 140 -19.61 -62.25 -25.74
N SER A 141 -19.38 -62.27 -24.42
CA SER A 141 -18.08 -62.06 -23.72
C SER A 141 -17.16 -60.82 -23.96
N CYS A 142 -16.96 -60.04 -22.87
CA CYS A 142 -15.66 -59.67 -22.23
C CYS A 142 -14.58 -58.83 -22.98
N LEU A 143 -13.80 -57.92 -22.36
CA LEU A 143 -13.75 -57.33 -20.99
C LEU A 143 -12.98 -55.98 -21.02
N SER A 144 -13.66 -54.91 -20.61
CA SER A 144 -13.28 -53.86 -19.63
C SER A 144 -11.83 -53.37 -19.42
N ALA A 145 -11.69 -52.04 -19.32
CA ALA A 145 -11.16 -51.37 -18.12
C ALA A 145 -11.61 -49.88 -18.09
N GLU A 146 -12.48 -49.51 -17.15
CA GLU A 146 -13.10 -48.18 -17.03
C GLU A 146 -12.46 -47.33 -15.92
N ILE A 147 -12.58 -46.00 -16.03
CA ILE A 147 -12.56 -45.09 -14.88
C ILE A 147 -13.90 -44.37 -14.88
N HIS A 148 -14.73 -44.65 -13.88
CA HIS A 148 -16.07 -44.07 -13.77
C HIS A 148 -16.06 -42.64 -13.25
N SER A 149 -16.82 -41.80 -13.95
CA SER A 149 -17.45 -40.61 -13.40
C SER A 149 -18.73 -40.99 -12.67
N ASP A 150 -18.99 -40.40 -11.49
CA ASP A 150 -20.34 -40.27 -10.94
C ASP A 150 -20.51 -38.83 -10.43
N PHE A 151 -21.20 -38.02 -11.23
CA PHE A 151 -21.99 -36.90 -10.72
C PHE A 151 -23.38 -37.47 -10.41
N ASP A 152 -23.95 -37.13 -9.25
CA ASP A 152 -25.33 -37.51 -8.92
C ASP A 152 -26.17 -36.26 -8.62
N ASP A 153 -27.39 -36.25 -9.13
CA ASP A 153 -28.26 -35.08 -9.24
C ASP A 153 -28.97 -34.76 -7.91
N SER A 154 -29.28 -33.48 -7.69
CA SER A 154 -30.44 -33.12 -6.86
C SER A 154 -31.05 -31.77 -7.28
N GLN A 155 -32.27 -31.86 -7.80
CA GLN A 155 -33.11 -30.75 -8.25
C GLN A 155 -33.87 -30.05 -7.08
N PRO A 156 -34.61 -28.96 -7.31
CA PRO A 156 -34.85 -27.94 -6.27
C PRO A 156 -35.94 -28.31 -5.24
N LEU A 157 -35.83 -27.71 -4.05
CA LEU A 157 -36.82 -27.84 -2.98
C LEU A 157 -37.95 -26.81 -3.10
N ASP A 158 -39.14 -27.32 -3.35
CA ASP A 158 -40.41 -26.61 -3.50
C ASP A 158 -41.02 -26.17 -2.15
N LEU A 159 -41.89 -25.14 -2.17
CA LEU A 159 -42.56 -24.61 -0.98
C LEU A 159 -43.89 -25.34 -0.71
N SER A 160 -43.93 -26.36 0.16
CA SER A 160 -45.14 -26.63 0.96
C SER A 160 -44.99 -27.48 2.24
N CYS A 161 -45.74 -27.05 3.26
CA CYS A 161 -46.37 -27.82 4.34
C CYS A 161 -45.56 -28.64 5.40
N LYS A 162 -45.44 -28.02 6.58
CA LYS A 162 -45.88 -28.54 7.91
C LYS A 162 -45.34 -29.90 8.46
N LYS A 163 -44.48 -29.72 9.48
CA LYS A 163 -44.39 -30.41 10.81
C LYS A 163 -43.11 -31.21 11.12
N LYS A 164 -42.45 -30.73 12.19
CA LYS A 164 -41.52 -31.43 13.11
C LYS A 164 -40.11 -31.77 12.60
N PHE A 165 -39.30 -30.73 12.37
CA PHE A 165 -37.89 -30.75 12.80
C PHE A 165 -37.75 -30.07 14.17
N LYS A 166 -37.63 -30.85 15.25
CA LYS A 166 -37.26 -30.39 16.58
C LYS A 166 -35.74 -30.54 16.76
N SER A 167 -34.97 -29.55 16.30
CA SER A 167 -33.53 -29.45 16.62
C SER A 167 -32.91 -28.05 16.45
N SER A 168 -33.60 -27.09 15.82
CA SER A 168 -33.16 -25.68 15.76
C SER A 168 -33.47 -24.88 17.04
N GLN A 169 -34.47 -25.29 17.83
CA GLN A 169 -34.94 -24.60 19.04
C GLN A 169 -33.96 -24.59 20.24
N ILE A 170 -32.72 -25.08 20.12
CA ILE A 170 -31.77 -25.17 21.24
C ILE A 170 -30.60 -24.16 21.10
N ILE A 171 -30.49 -23.46 19.97
CA ILE A 171 -29.42 -22.44 19.76
C ILE A 171 -29.99 -21.01 19.78
N GLU A 172 -31.25 -20.79 19.41
CA GLU A 172 -31.80 -19.42 19.26
C GLU A 172 -32.11 -18.68 20.58
N ASP A 173 -32.12 -19.36 21.74
CA ASP A 173 -32.45 -18.78 23.06
C ASP A 173 -31.24 -18.19 23.82
N LYS A 174 -30.11 -17.89 23.15
CA LYS A 174 -28.91 -17.29 23.78
C LYS A 174 -28.36 -16.00 23.13
N ASP A 175 -28.95 -15.53 22.04
CA ASP A 175 -28.41 -14.41 21.25
C ASP A 175 -28.94 -13.01 21.65
N SER A 176 -29.61 -12.90 22.80
CA SER A 176 -30.45 -11.75 23.17
C SER A 176 -29.88 -10.75 24.20
N GLU A 177 -28.77 -11.02 24.90
CA GLU A 177 -28.38 -10.21 26.10
C GLU A 177 -26.94 -9.63 26.15
N TRP A 178 -26.22 -9.50 25.03
CA TRP A 178 -24.94 -8.73 25.00
C TRP A 178 -25.11 -7.25 24.59
N ILE A 179 -26.27 -6.91 24.04
CA ILE A 179 -26.68 -5.53 23.72
C ILE A 179 -27.90 -5.19 24.59
N LYS A 180 -27.78 -4.19 25.47
CA LYS A 180 -28.93 -3.63 26.21
C LYS A 180 -29.38 -2.34 25.54
N LYS A 181 -30.58 -2.38 24.97
CA LYS A 181 -31.20 -1.30 24.20
C LYS A 181 -32.29 -0.60 25.01
N SER A 182 -32.20 0.72 25.12
CA SER A 182 -33.29 1.58 25.58
C SER A 182 -34.00 2.22 24.38
N ASN A 183 -34.93 3.14 24.60
CA ASN A 183 -35.57 3.89 23.50
C ASN A 183 -34.62 4.90 22.85
N THR A 184 -33.56 5.31 23.55
CA THR A 184 -32.68 6.45 23.20
C THR A 184 -31.19 6.13 23.34
N SER A 185 -30.83 4.89 23.72
CA SER A 185 -29.45 4.44 23.83
C SER A 185 -29.27 2.96 23.54
N ILE A 186 -28.09 2.60 23.05
CA ILE A 186 -27.62 1.21 22.95
C ILE A 186 -26.36 1.08 23.77
N SER A 187 -26.38 0.22 24.79
CA SER A 187 -25.18 -0.16 25.53
C SER A 187 -24.75 -1.59 25.18
N PHE A 188 -23.47 -1.79 24.91
CA PHE A 188 -22.92 -3.07 24.45
C PHE A 188 -21.48 -3.27 24.90
N ASP A 189 -21.08 -4.54 24.95
CA ASP A 189 -19.77 -4.98 25.41
C ASP A 189 -18.81 -5.16 24.23
N TYR A 190 -17.82 -4.28 24.07
CA TYR A 190 -16.86 -4.32 22.96
C TYR A 190 -15.56 -5.06 23.34
N SER A 191 -15.05 -5.93 22.46
CA SER A 191 -13.84 -6.72 22.72
C SER A 191 -13.18 -7.28 21.44
N ASP A 192 -12.04 -7.97 21.58
CA ASP A 192 -11.34 -8.70 20.49
C ASP A 192 -12.17 -9.79 19.80
N LYS A 193 -13.33 -10.18 20.38
CA LYS A 193 -14.21 -11.20 19.79
C LYS A 193 -14.85 -10.74 18.48
N PHE A 194 -14.87 -9.44 18.22
CA PHE A 194 -15.47 -8.85 17.02
C PHE A 194 -14.61 -9.14 15.78
N ILE A 195 -15.21 -9.80 14.80
CA ILE A 195 -14.55 -10.23 13.55
C ILE A 195 -14.16 -9.02 12.67
N ILE A 196 -14.90 -7.91 12.76
CA ILE A 196 -14.54 -6.63 12.17
C ILE A 196 -14.22 -5.65 13.30
N GLN A 197 -12.99 -5.14 13.29
CA GLN A 197 -12.46 -4.29 14.35
C GLN A 197 -12.63 -2.81 14.00
N SER A 198 -13.02 -1.98 14.96
CA SER A 198 -13.08 -0.52 14.83
C SER A 198 -11.82 0.12 15.40
N ARG A 199 -11.10 0.94 14.62
CA ARG A 199 -9.99 1.75 15.18
C ARG A 199 -10.51 2.78 16.18
N TYR A 200 -11.68 3.36 15.93
CA TYR A 200 -12.30 4.33 16.83
C TYR A 200 -12.54 3.70 18.22
N PHE A 201 -13.24 2.56 18.30
CA PHE A 201 -13.46 1.89 19.58
C PHE A 201 -12.16 1.37 20.21
N ASN A 202 -11.22 0.86 19.42
CA ASN A 202 -9.94 0.39 19.94
C ASN A 202 -9.07 1.49 20.59
N ASN A 203 -9.30 2.77 20.31
CA ASN A 203 -8.61 3.88 20.99
C ASN A 203 -9.04 4.05 22.46
N PHE A 204 -10.23 3.58 22.85
CA PHE A 204 -10.76 3.70 24.22
C PHE A 204 -10.37 2.52 25.14
N ARG A 205 -9.61 1.56 24.61
CA ARG A 205 -9.27 0.29 25.26
C ARG A 205 -8.29 0.40 26.45
N GLU A 206 -7.85 1.60 26.78
CA GLU A 206 -6.91 1.92 27.87
C GLU A 206 -7.50 2.78 28.98
N SER A 207 -8.77 3.17 28.87
CA SER A 207 -9.49 3.83 29.96
C SER A 207 -9.72 2.87 31.13
N LYS A 208 -9.91 3.43 32.34
CA LYS A 208 -10.47 2.69 33.48
C LYS A 208 -11.92 2.24 33.16
N PRO A 209 -12.48 1.25 33.90
CA PRO A 209 -13.72 0.56 33.51
C PRO A 209 -14.99 1.35 33.84
N ASP A 210 -15.11 2.54 33.28
CA ASP A 210 -16.32 3.36 33.31
C ASP A 210 -17.08 3.22 31.97
N ASP A 211 -18.41 3.15 32.01
CA ASP A 211 -19.26 3.04 30.81
C ASP A 211 -18.96 4.23 29.85
N HIS A 212 -18.43 3.94 28.65
CA HIS A 212 -18.10 4.97 27.67
C HIS A 212 -19.34 5.44 26.92
N LYS A 213 -19.88 6.58 27.35
CA LYS A 213 -21.05 7.23 26.74
C LYS A 213 -20.62 8.15 25.60
N PHE A 214 -21.20 7.95 24.42
CA PHE A 214 -21.03 8.78 23.24
C PHE A 214 -22.40 9.21 22.70
N ASN A 215 -22.51 10.39 22.11
CA ASN A 215 -23.63 10.71 21.24
C ASN A 215 -23.40 10.09 19.85
N ILE A 216 -24.44 9.61 19.17
CA ILE A 216 -24.30 9.13 17.79
C ILE A 216 -23.75 10.25 16.86
N SER A 217 -24.04 11.53 17.16
CA SER A 217 -23.51 12.68 16.43
C SER A 217 -22.01 12.95 16.67
N GLU A 218 -21.39 12.37 17.70
CA GLU A 218 -19.93 12.38 17.91
C GLU A 218 -19.22 11.28 17.10
N ILE A 219 -19.98 10.30 16.61
CA ILE A 219 -19.49 9.17 15.81
C ILE A 219 -19.72 9.43 14.32
N ALA A 220 -20.93 9.87 13.94
CA ALA A 220 -21.34 10.05 12.56
C ALA A 220 -22.01 11.41 12.34
N SER A 221 -21.67 12.08 11.24
CA SER A 221 -22.34 13.32 10.79
C SER A 221 -23.73 13.10 10.18
N THR A 222 -24.10 11.85 9.88
CA THR A 222 -25.40 11.46 9.33
C THR A 222 -26.31 10.85 10.41
N ASN A 223 -27.63 10.99 10.23
CA ASN A 223 -28.64 10.42 11.15
C ASN A 223 -28.69 8.88 11.03
N ILE A 224 -27.71 8.19 11.61
CA ILE A 224 -27.78 6.74 11.85
C ILE A 224 -28.80 6.50 12.96
N ASP A 225 -29.91 5.79 12.65
CA ASP A 225 -30.91 5.47 13.67
C ASP A 225 -30.50 4.28 14.56
N ILE A 226 -31.14 4.18 15.71
CA ILE A 226 -30.84 3.18 16.75
C ILE A 226 -30.97 1.74 16.22
N GLN A 227 -31.89 1.47 15.29
CA GLN A 227 -32.07 0.15 14.68
C GLN A 227 -30.90 -0.18 13.72
N THR A 228 -30.46 0.80 12.93
CA THR A 228 -29.36 0.66 11.97
C THR A 228 -28.04 0.41 12.67
N PHE A 229 -27.78 1.14 13.76
CA PHE A 229 -26.58 0.94 14.58
C PHE A 229 -26.58 -0.42 15.29
N GLU A 230 -27.73 -0.91 15.76
CA GLU A 230 -27.86 -2.27 16.31
C GLU A 230 -27.42 -3.33 15.28
N ILE A 231 -27.96 -3.28 14.06
CA ILE A 231 -27.61 -4.20 12.96
C ILE A 231 -26.10 -4.15 12.67
N PHE A 232 -25.53 -2.94 12.63
CA PHE A 232 -24.10 -2.72 12.45
C PHE A 232 -23.24 -3.37 13.56
N LEU A 233 -23.65 -3.30 14.83
CA LEU A 233 -22.93 -3.99 15.92
C LEU A 233 -22.92 -5.51 15.79
N TYR A 234 -24.04 -6.12 15.37
CA TYR A 234 -24.07 -7.56 15.06
C TYR A 234 -23.12 -7.90 13.92
N VAL A 235 -23.03 -7.07 12.87
CA VAL A 235 -22.11 -7.28 11.75
C VAL A 235 -20.65 -7.09 12.16
N LEU A 236 -20.32 -6.11 13.01
CA LEU A 236 -18.96 -6.01 13.54
C LEU A 236 -18.58 -7.26 14.35
N HIS A 237 -19.52 -7.80 15.13
CA HIS A 237 -19.27 -8.98 15.94
C HIS A 237 -19.05 -10.24 15.09
N PHE A 238 -19.99 -10.54 14.19
CA PHE A 238 -20.07 -11.81 13.46
C PHE A 238 -19.54 -11.78 12.02
N GLY A 239 -19.14 -10.62 11.51
CA GLY A 239 -18.76 -10.42 10.10
C GLY A 239 -19.95 -10.33 9.14
N TYR A 240 -21.06 -11.01 9.44
CA TYR A 240 -22.37 -10.86 8.80
C TYR A 240 -23.46 -11.40 9.76
N HIS A 241 -24.71 -10.91 9.66
CA HIS A 241 -25.80 -11.36 10.55
C HIS A 241 -27.19 -11.33 9.90
N LYS A 242 -28.10 -12.23 10.29
CA LYS A 242 -29.46 -12.32 9.71
C LYS A 242 -30.29 -11.04 9.84
N LYS A 243 -30.06 -10.24 10.89
CA LYS A 243 -30.69 -8.92 11.08
C LYS A 243 -30.36 -7.89 9.98
N CYS A 244 -29.39 -8.14 9.10
CA CYS A 244 -29.19 -7.31 7.90
C CYS A 244 -30.43 -7.30 6.99
N LEU A 245 -31.28 -8.34 7.03
CA LEU A 245 -32.54 -8.38 6.30
C LEU A 245 -33.58 -7.39 6.84
N ASP A 246 -33.45 -6.96 8.10
CA ASP A 246 -34.32 -5.97 8.74
C ASP A 246 -33.91 -4.51 8.42
N LEU A 247 -32.79 -4.33 7.70
CA LEU A 247 -32.24 -3.03 7.36
C LEU A 247 -33.09 -2.36 6.26
N LYS A 248 -33.83 -1.32 6.64
CA LYS A 248 -34.63 -0.53 5.70
C LYS A 248 -33.75 0.04 4.60
N THR A 249 -34.16 -0.08 3.34
CA THR A 249 -33.41 0.34 2.15
C THR A 249 -32.87 1.78 2.26
N LYS A 250 -33.67 2.73 2.78
CA LYS A 250 -33.24 4.12 2.99
C LYS A 250 -32.09 4.31 4.01
N ASN A 251 -31.86 3.34 4.90
CA ASN A 251 -30.80 3.36 5.91
C ASN A 251 -29.53 2.61 5.47
N PHE A 252 -29.55 1.94 4.31
CA PHE A 252 -28.45 1.10 3.82
C PHE A 252 -27.12 1.87 3.67
N ILE A 253 -27.20 3.13 3.24
CA ILE A 253 -26.05 4.03 3.12
C ILE A 253 -25.49 4.40 4.50
N ASN A 254 -26.35 4.81 5.43
CA ASN A 254 -25.97 5.14 6.81
C ASN A 254 -25.29 3.94 7.51
N PHE A 255 -25.71 2.71 7.19
CA PHE A 255 -25.07 1.48 7.63
C PHE A 255 -23.67 1.26 7.02
N LEU A 256 -23.47 1.54 5.73
CA LEU A 256 -22.15 1.45 5.09
C LEU A 256 -21.20 2.55 5.58
N GLU A 257 -21.70 3.79 5.73
CA GLU A 257 -20.92 4.93 6.26
C GLU A 257 -20.39 4.66 7.67
N ALA A 258 -21.12 3.93 8.51
CA ALA A 258 -20.71 3.58 9.87
C ALA A 258 -19.34 2.87 9.93
N PHE A 259 -19.01 2.05 8.93
CA PHE A 259 -17.69 1.40 8.85
C PHE A 259 -16.55 2.42 8.60
N THR A 260 -16.83 3.46 7.81
CA THR A 260 -15.87 4.51 7.49
C THR A 260 -15.67 5.45 8.67
N TYR A 261 -16.74 5.95 9.28
CA TYR A 261 -16.67 6.81 10.47
C TYR A 261 -15.88 6.16 11.61
N LEU A 262 -16.14 4.87 11.88
CA LEU A 262 -15.47 4.11 12.93
C LEU A 262 -14.09 3.57 12.53
N SER A 263 -13.64 3.87 11.30
CA SER A 263 -12.37 3.43 10.71
C SER A 263 -12.16 1.92 10.91
N CYS A 264 -13.13 1.14 10.46
CA CYS A 264 -13.13 -0.31 10.59
C CYS A 264 -11.99 -0.96 9.81
N TYR A 265 -11.64 -2.18 10.17
CA TYR A 265 -10.66 -3.01 9.45
C TYR A 265 -10.84 -4.49 9.79
N THR A 266 -10.50 -5.34 8.84
CA THR A 266 -10.39 -6.80 9.00
C THR A 266 -9.62 -7.35 7.79
N ASN A 267 -9.53 -8.68 7.63
CA ASN A 267 -8.96 -9.29 6.43
C ASN A 267 -9.93 -9.20 5.22
N SER A 268 -9.42 -9.21 3.99
CA SER A 268 -10.31 -9.13 2.81
C SER A 268 -11.25 -10.31 2.66
N SER A 269 -10.96 -11.50 3.20
CA SER A 269 -11.89 -12.64 3.13
C SER A 269 -13.21 -12.39 3.89
N VAL A 270 -13.15 -11.81 5.09
CA VAL A 270 -14.36 -11.40 5.84
C VAL A 270 -15.10 -10.30 5.10
N MET A 271 -14.38 -9.32 4.54
CA MET A 271 -14.98 -8.21 3.79
C MET A 271 -15.68 -8.70 2.52
N TYR A 272 -15.03 -9.58 1.75
CA TYR A 272 -15.62 -10.20 0.56
C TYR A 272 -16.91 -10.94 0.93
N THR A 273 -16.92 -11.72 2.02
CA THR A 273 -18.14 -12.39 2.53
C THR A 273 -19.21 -11.38 2.96
N LEU A 274 -18.86 -10.32 3.70
CA LEU A 274 -19.80 -9.29 4.10
C LEU A 274 -20.46 -8.63 2.88
N TYR A 275 -19.66 -8.05 1.98
CA TYR A 275 -20.16 -7.33 0.83
C TYR A 275 -20.97 -8.24 -0.11
N LYS A 276 -20.52 -9.48 -0.34
CA LYS A 276 -21.26 -10.49 -1.12
C LYS A 276 -22.63 -10.82 -0.52
N ASN A 277 -22.73 -10.87 0.81
CA ASN A 277 -24.00 -11.12 1.50
C ASN A 277 -24.88 -9.85 1.61
N LEU A 278 -24.31 -8.65 1.40
CA LEU A 278 -25.05 -7.39 1.30
C LEU A 278 -25.53 -7.07 -0.13
N THR A 279 -25.04 -7.76 -1.17
CA THR A 279 -25.43 -7.54 -2.57
C THR A 279 -26.95 -7.49 -2.80
N PRO A 280 -27.80 -8.34 -2.19
CA PRO A 280 -29.26 -8.24 -2.36
C PRO A 280 -29.85 -6.91 -1.82
N LEU A 281 -29.28 -6.36 -0.74
CA LEU A 281 -29.69 -5.05 -0.20
C LEU A 281 -29.21 -3.91 -1.10
N LEU A 282 -28.05 -4.06 -1.74
CA LEU A 282 -27.56 -3.11 -2.74
C LEU A 282 -28.48 -3.07 -3.97
N VAL A 283 -28.95 -4.23 -4.47
CA VAL A 283 -29.93 -4.29 -5.58
C VAL A 283 -31.27 -3.65 -5.17
N SER A 284 -31.76 -3.92 -3.95
CA SER A 284 -32.93 -3.21 -3.41
C SER A 284 -32.72 -1.69 -3.35
N TYR A 285 -31.53 -1.25 -2.96
CA TYR A 285 -31.15 0.17 -2.90
C TYR A 285 -31.08 0.82 -4.29
N MET A 286 -30.45 0.15 -5.26
CA MET A 286 -30.42 0.56 -6.66
C MET A 286 -31.83 0.80 -7.20
N ASN A 287 -32.74 -0.15 -7.00
CA ASN A 287 -34.13 -0.05 -7.49
C ASN A 287 -34.91 1.06 -6.76
N TYR A 288 -34.72 1.22 -5.46
CA TYR A 288 -35.29 2.33 -4.68
C TYR A 288 -34.82 3.70 -5.18
N VAL A 289 -33.55 3.83 -5.57
CA VAL A 289 -32.97 5.06 -6.11
C VAL A 289 -33.53 5.35 -7.50
N LYS A 290 -33.50 4.37 -8.42
CA LYS A 290 -34.05 4.49 -9.79
C LYS A 290 -35.52 4.93 -9.79
N LEU A 291 -36.32 4.48 -8.82
CA LEU A 291 -37.75 4.84 -8.70
C LEU A 291 -38.02 6.23 -8.11
N LYS A 292 -37.02 6.92 -7.52
CA LYS A 292 -37.24 8.17 -6.77
C LYS A 292 -36.47 9.39 -7.27
N LEU A 293 -35.46 9.21 -8.11
CA LEU A 293 -34.56 10.27 -8.55
C LEU A 293 -34.27 10.12 -10.05
N PRO A 294 -34.39 11.20 -10.85
CA PRO A 294 -33.88 11.24 -12.22
C PRO A 294 -32.38 10.92 -12.29
N ASP A 295 -31.92 10.25 -13.35
CA ASP A 295 -30.57 9.68 -13.46
C ASP A 295 -29.43 10.70 -13.20
N GLU A 296 -29.52 11.94 -13.70
CA GLU A 296 -28.51 12.98 -13.43
C GLU A 296 -28.43 13.36 -11.94
N THR A 297 -29.58 13.43 -11.26
CA THR A 297 -29.62 13.69 -9.81
C THR A 297 -29.16 12.48 -8.99
N VAL A 298 -29.33 11.25 -9.50
CA VAL A 298 -28.77 10.04 -8.87
C VAL A 298 -27.25 10.12 -8.81
N LYS A 299 -26.59 10.37 -9.95
CA LYS A 299 -25.12 10.42 -10.04
C LYS A 299 -24.57 11.48 -9.08
N ASN A 300 -25.12 12.70 -9.10
CA ASN A 300 -24.69 13.80 -8.23
C ASN A 300 -24.95 13.55 -6.73
N THR A 301 -26.03 12.85 -6.36
CA THR A 301 -26.36 12.57 -4.95
C THR A 301 -25.51 11.45 -4.37
N LEU A 302 -25.30 10.36 -5.14
CA LEU A 302 -24.51 9.21 -4.70
C LEU A 302 -22.99 9.42 -4.78
N PHE A 303 -22.54 10.42 -5.54
CA PHE A 303 -21.12 10.74 -5.76
C PHE A 303 -20.29 10.87 -4.48
N LYS A 304 -20.85 11.49 -3.42
CA LYS A 304 -20.17 11.63 -2.12
C LYS A 304 -19.83 10.29 -1.47
N ASN A 305 -20.58 9.25 -1.82
CA ASN A 305 -20.56 7.94 -1.21
C ASN A 305 -20.04 6.86 -2.17
N SER A 306 -19.47 7.25 -3.33
CA SER A 306 -18.94 6.34 -4.36
C SER A 306 -18.04 5.25 -3.77
N MET A 307 -17.08 5.65 -2.92
CA MET A 307 -16.13 4.74 -2.29
C MET A 307 -16.76 3.64 -1.41
N LEU A 308 -17.99 3.82 -0.90
CA LEU A 308 -18.71 2.77 -0.15
C LEU A 308 -19.17 1.62 -1.06
N PHE A 309 -19.35 1.90 -2.35
CA PHE A 309 -19.85 0.96 -3.34
C PHE A 309 -18.74 0.18 -4.06
N LEU A 310 -17.54 0.75 -4.15
CA LEU A 310 -16.36 0.14 -4.77
C LEU A 310 -16.06 -1.32 -4.32
N PRO A 311 -16.20 -1.70 -3.04
CA PRO A 311 -15.91 -3.07 -2.61
C PRO A 311 -16.88 -4.11 -3.21
N PHE A 312 -18.10 -3.72 -3.57
CA PHE A 312 -19.06 -4.62 -4.21
C PHE A 312 -18.59 -5.08 -5.59
N LEU A 313 -17.81 -4.27 -6.34
CA LEU A 313 -17.25 -4.68 -7.64
C LEU A 313 -16.40 -5.97 -7.52
N SER A 314 -15.69 -6.14 -6.40
CA SER A 314 -14.91 -7.36 -6.13
C SER A 314 -15.77 -8.62 -5.90
N THR A 315 -17.07 -8.45 -5.63
CA THR A 315 -18.00 -9.55 -5.31
C THR A 315 -18.76 -10.09 -6.51
N ILE A 316 -18.78 -9.34 -7.62
CA ILE A 316 -19.53 -9.65 -8.84
C ILE A 316 -18.95 -10.86 -9.56
N PHE A 317 -17.61 -10.95 -9.62
CA PHE A 317 -16.91 -12.01 -10.36
C PHE A 317 -16.41 -13.12 -9.44
N ARG A 318 -16.55 -14.38 -9.86
CA ARG A 318 -16.05 -15.55 -9.13
C ARG A 318 -14.57 -15.82 -9.41
N THR A 319 -14.14 -15.69 -10.67
CA THR A 319 -12.83 -16.09 -11.23
C THR A 319 -11.87 -14.93 -11.50
N VAL A 320 -12.34 -13.70 -11.36
CA VAL A 320 -11.57 -12.46 -11.53
C VAL A 320 -11.46 -11.72 -10.20
N ASP A 321 -10.27 -11.21 -9.91
CA ASP A 321 -10.02 -10.27 -8.82
C ASP A 321 -10.13 -8.84 -9.36
N VAL A 322 -11.01 -8.04 -8.75
CA VAL A 322 -11.09 -6.60 -8.95
C VAL A 322 -10.44 -5.92 -7.74
N LYS A 323 -9.30 -5.29 -7.95
CA LYS A 323 -8.48 -4.64 -6.91
C LYS A 323 -8.45 -3.13 -7.14
N PHE A 324 -8.48 -2.35 -6.07
CA PHE A 324 -8.37 -0.90 -6.15
C PHE A 324 -7.11 -0.39 -5.43
N ASP A 325 -6.22 0.29 -6.15
CA ASP A 325 -5.11 1.04 -5.55
C ASP A 325 -5.49 2.50 -5.36
N LYS A 326 -5.64 2.89 -4.09
CA LYS A 326 -6.00 4.25 -3.67
C LYS A 326 -4.92 5.31 -3.90
N ASN A 327 -3.68 4.91 -4.19
CA ASN A 327 -2.58 5.83 -4.43
C ASN A 327 -2.56 6.31 -5.89
N THR A 328 -2.97 5.44 -6.82
CA THR A 328 -3.05 5.71 -8.26
C THR A 328 -4.49 5.94 -8.75
N ASP A 329 -5.48 5.68 -7.89
CA ASP A 329 -6.92 5.62 -8.23
C ASP A 329 -7.21 4.61 -9.37
N GLU A 330 -6.41 3.53 -9.43
CA GLU A 330 -6.53 2.44 -10.41
C GLU A 330 -7.43 1.31 -9.92
N LEU A 331 -8.32 0.85 -10.80
CA LEU A 331 -9.13 -0.36 -10.64
C LEU A 331 -8.61 -1.45 -11.57
N LEU A 332 -7.87 -2.41 -11.00
CA LEU A 332 -7.24 -3.53 -11.70
C LEU A 332 -8.15 -4.77 -11.75
N PHE A 333 -8.47 -5.21 -12.96
CA PHE A 333 -9.10 -6.49 -13.28
C PHE A 333 -8.00 -7.50 -13.62
N SER A 334 -7.90 -8.56 -12.83
CA SER A 334 -6.83 -9.57 -12.95
C SER A 334 -7.36 -10.99 -12.67
N LYS A 335 -6.68 -12.01 -13.19
CA LYS A 335 -7.02 -13.42 -12.90
C LYS A 335 -6.88 -13.70 -11.40
N LYS A 336 -7.91 -14.34 -10.81
CA LYS A 336 -8.01 -14.50 -9.36
C LYS A 336 -6.85 -15.27 -8.75
N SER A 337 -6.36 -14.75 -7.63
CA SER A 337 -5.19 -15.23 -6.91
C SER A 337 -5.54 -15.63 -5.47
N ASN A 338 -4.85 -16.63 -4.92
CA ASN A 338 -5.08 -17.08 -3.53
C ASN A 338 -4.49 -16.12 -2.47
N GLN A 339 -4.10 -14.88 -2.84
CA GLN A 339 -3.47 -13.91 -1.95
C GLN A 339 -4.44 -12.77 -1.62
N PHE A 340 -4.74 -12.64 -0.33
CA PHE A 340 -5.73 -11.73 0.22
C PHE A 340 -5.07 -10.47 0.81
N GLU A 341 -5.44 -9.30 0.31
CA GLU A 341 -4.97 -8.01 0.82
C GLU A 341 -5.79 -7.52 2.04
N ILE A 342 -5.42 -6.38 2.64
CA ILE A 342 -6.14 -5.79 3.77
C ILE A 342 -7.01 -4.65 3.24
N PHE A 343 -8.32 -4.72 3.50
CA PHE A 343 -9.25 -3.67 3.10
C PHE A 343 -9.23 -2.52 4.12
N PHE A 344 -9.24 -1.29 3.63
CA PHE A 344 -9.36 -0.08 4.46
C PHE A 344 -10.57 0.75 4.01
N PHE A 345 -11.42 1.12 4.96
CA PHE A 345 -12.44 2.14 4.73
C PHE A 345 -11.77 3.51 4.83
N ASP A 346 -11.71 4.22 3.71
CA ASP A 346 -11.11 5.56 3.58
C ASP A 346 -12.22 6.59 3.33
N THR A 347 -11.98 7.86 3.64
CA THR A 347 -12.94 8.96 3.47
C THR A 347 -12.71 9.74 2.17
N LYS A 348 -11.70 9.39 1.37
CA LYS A 348 -11.38 10.08 0.11
C LYS A 348 -12.52 9.90 -0.90
N THR A 349 -13.06 11.01 -1.41
CA THR A 349 -14.00 10.98 -2.53
C THR A 349 -13.26 10.64 -3.83
N ILE A 350 -13.57 9.49 -4.40
CA ILE A 350 -13.01 9.03 -5.68
C ILE A 350 -13.96 9.54 -6.79
N GLN A 351 -13.49 10.53 -7.53
CA GLN A 351 -14.25 11.11 -8.65
C GLN A 351 -13.90 10.45 -9.99
N LYS A 352 -12.61 10.23 -10.22
CA LYS A 352 -12.06 9.65 -11.44
C LYS A 352 -11.46 8.29 -11.15
N LEU A 353 -11.68 7.34 -12.04
CA LEU A 353 -11.03 6.03 -12.03
C LEU A 353 -10.14 5.85 -13.26
N ILE A 354 -9.05 5.12 -13.07
CA ILE A 354 -8.25 4.52 -14.13
C ILE A 354 -8.63 3.03 -14.19
N ILE A 355 -9.16 2.55 -15.31
CA ILE A 355 -9.41 1.12 -15.50
C ILE A 355 -8.15 0.46 -16.02
N ARG A 356 -7.76 -0.63 -15.37
CA ARG A 356 -6.60 -1.44 -15.74
C ARG A 356 -7.04 -2.90 -15.87
N ALA A 357 -6.71 -3.57 -16.97
CA ALA A 357 -7.13 -4.96 -17.17
C ALA A 357 -6.10 -5.80 -17.90
N THR A 358 -5.93 -7.05 -17.46
CA THR A 358 -5.21 -8.07 -18.24
C THR A 358 -6.15 -8.74 -19.23
N PHE A 359 -5.64 -9.08 -20.42
CA PHE A 359 -6.45 -9.77 -21.46
C PHE A 359 -7.08 -11.07 -20.92
N ASP A 360 -6.32 -11.86 -20.15
CA ASP A 360 -6.81 -13.04 -19.41
C ASP A 360 -8.04 -12.76 -18.53
N ALA A 361 -8.05 -11.65 -17.80
CA ALA A 361 -9.17 -11.29 -16.94
C ALA A 361 -10.43 -10.99 -17.76
N LEU A 362 -10.28 -10.40 -18.95
CA LEU A 362 -11.39 -10.11 -19.84
C LEU A 362 -12.02 -11.37 -20.42
N ILE A 363 -11.20 -12.36 -20.81
CA ILE A 363 -11.66 -13.70 -21.21
C ILE A 363 -12.41 -14.38 -20.07
N LEU A 364 -11.90 -14.30 -18.84
CA LEU A 364 -12.56 -14.90 -17.67
C LEU A 364 -13.90 -14.23 -17.38
N ILE A 365 -14.00 -12.90 -17.44
CA ILE A 365 -15.26 -12.14 -17.34
C ILE A 365 -16.31 -12.62 -18.35
N THR A 366 -15.91 -13.00 -19.57
CA THR A 366 -16.87 -13.47 -20.60
C THR A 366 -17.51 -14.81 -20.24
N ASN A 367 -16.74 -15.68 -19.60
CA ASN A 367 -17.10 -17.07 -19.36
C ASN A 367 -17.68 -17.30 -17.95
N GLU A 368 -17.93 -16.22 -17.20
CA GLU A 368 -18.55 -16.22 -15.88
C GLU A 368 -20.08 -16.48 -15.98
N PRO A 369 -20.60 -17.58 -15.43
CA PRO A 369 -22.05 -17.82 -15.42
C PRO A 369 -22.77 -16.93 -14.40
N ASN A 370 -23.88 -16.30 -14.82
CA ASN A 370 -24.77 -15.51 -13.96
C ASN A 370 -24.10 -14.25 -13.33
N ILE A 371 -23.42 -13.42 -14.14
CA ILE A 371 -23.06 -12.05 -13.74
C ILE A 371 -24.34 -11.20 -13.69
N ASP A 372 -24.51 -10.43 -12.61
CA ASP A 372 -25.48 -9.34 -12.53
C ASP A 372 -24.94 -8.11 -13.29
N THR A 373 -25.18 -8.08 -14.61
CA THR A 373 -24.69 -7.03 -15.49
C THR A 373 -25.36 -5.69 -15.21
N GLU A 374 -26.64 -5.68 -14.82
CA GLU A 374 -27.36 -4.44 -14.47
C GLU A 374 -26.72 -3.78 -13.23
N LEU A 375 -26.43 -4.56 -12.19
CA LEU A 375 -25.75 -4.07 -10.99
C LEU A 375 -24.31 -3.61 -11.29
N PHE A 376 -23.56 -4.41 -12.08
CA PHE A 376 -22.21 -4.03 -12.49
C PHE A 376 -22.21 -2.69 -13.24
N SER A 377 -23.09 -2.56 -14.23
CA SER A 377 -23.25 -1.36 -15.03
C SER A 377 -23.57 -0.17 -14.13
N TRP A 378 -24.59 -0.28 -13.28
CA TRP A 378 -24.98 0.79 -12.35
C TRP A 378 -23.84 1.21 -11.43
N LEU A 379 -23.06 0.27 -10.88
CA LEU A 379 -21.90 0.56 -10.04
C LEU A 379 -20.80 1.33 -10.79
N ILE A 380 -20.53 0.98 -12.05
CA ILE A 380 -19.55 1.69 -12.89
C ILE A 380 -20.02 3.09 -13.26
N HIS A 381 -21.31 3.30 -13.51
CA HIS A 381 -21.89 4.62 -13.84
C HIS A 381 -21.69 5.67 -12.73
N LEU A 382 -21.42 5.27 -11.49
CA LEU A 382 -21.15 6.16 -10.35
C LEU A 382 -19.80 6.91 -10.45
N TYR A 383 -18.89 6.47 -11.32
CA TYR A 383 -17.55 7.04 -11.47
C TYR A 383 -17.37 7.74 -12.81
N ILE A 384 -16.31 8.57 -12.93
CA ILE A 384 -15.85 9.15 -14.19
C ILE A 384 -14.63 8.34 -14.64
N ILE A 385 -14.75 7.54 -15.69
CA ILE A 385 -13.59 6.78 -16.20
C ILE A 385 -12.83 7.66 -17.18
N ASN A 386 -11.67 8.15 -16.75
CA ASN A 386 -10.85 9.09 -17.51
C ASN A 386 -9.79 8.38 -18.36
N THR A 387 -9.29 7.24 -17.88
CA THR A 387 -8.18 6.50 -18.47
C THR A 387 -8.49 5.01 -18.49
N VAL A 388 -8.20 4.35 -19.61
CA VAL A 388 -8.33 2.90 -19.78
C VAL A 388 -7.01 2.32 -20.29
N LYS A 389 -6.51 1.32 -19.58
CA LYS A 389 -5.26 0.60 -19.86
C LYS A 389 -5.52 -0.91 -20.00
N ILE A 390 -5.40 -1.46 -21.20
CA ILE A 390 -5.54 -2.91 -21.45
C ILE A 390 -4.23 -3.45 -22.02
N SER A 391 -3.67 -4.45 -21.33
CA SER A 391 -2.43 -5.13 -21.74
C SER A 391 -2.60 -6.63 -21.58
N HIS A 392 -1.85 -7.43 -22.34
CA HIS A 392 -1.83 -8.88 -22.15
C HIS A 392 -1.29 -9.27 -20.75
N ASP A 393 -0.17 -8.69 -20.31
CA ASP A 393 0.63 -9.11 -19.14
C ASP A 393 0.62 -8.13 -17.95
N ASN A 394 -0.29 -7.14 -17.94
CA ASN A 394 -0.33 -6.00 -17.01
C ASN A 394 0.91 -5.06 -17.07
N ILE A 395 1.78 -5.21 -18.06
CA ILE A 395 2.93 -4.31 -18.29
C ILE A 395 2.56 -3.31 -19.39
N TYR A 396 2.92 -2.04 -19.21
CA TYR A 396 2.54 -0.95 -20.11
C TYR A 396 3.74 -0.11 -20.54
N TYR A 397 3.71 0.39 -21.77
CA TYR A 397 4.71 1.20 -22.42
C TYR A 397 4.88 2.56 -21.74
N SER A 398 3.79 3.17 -21.24
CA SER A 398 3.86 4.38 -20.41
C SER A 398 4.55 4.20 -19.05
N GLU A 399 4.86 2.96 -18.64
CA GLU A 399 5.47 2.61 -17.35
C GLU A 399 6.80 1.86 -17.48
N ALA A 400 7.01 1.17 -18.62
CA ALA A 400 8.30 0.60 -18.97
C ALA A 400 9.33 1.71 -19.23
N TYR A 401 10.61 1.43 -19.00
CA TYR A 401 11.67 2.32 -19.45
C TYR A 401 11.55 2.49 -20.97
N GLU A 402 11.20 3.68 -21.44
CA GLU A 402 10.86 3.93 -22.84
C GLU A 402 12.00 3.60 -23.83
N ASN A 403 13.21 3.37 -23.33
CA ASN A 403 14.42 3.04 -24.09
C ASN A 403 14.78 1.54 -24.06
N ASP A 404 14.00 0.68 -23.38
CA ASP A 404 14.26 -0.76 -23.39
C ASP A 404 13.85 -1.38 -24.73
N LYS A 405 14.86 -1.61 -25.57
CA LYS A 405 14.76 -2.30 -26.85
C LYS A 405 14.13 -3.70 -26.72
N ASN A 406 14.32 -4.39 -25.59
CA ASN A 406 13.67 -5.68 -25.35
C ASN A 406 12.16 -5.49 -25.21
N TYR A 407 11.72 -4.47 -24.46
CA TYR A 407 10.31 -4.13 -24.33
C TYR A 407 9.65 -3.80 -25.66
N ILE A 408 10.27 -2.92 -26.47
CA ILE A 408 9.76 -2.56 -27.81
C ILE A 408 9.58 -3.81 -28.69
N SER A 409 10.50 -4.78 -28.57
CA SER A 409 10.46 -6.05 -29.32
C SER A 409 9.42 -7.07 -28.82
N LYS A 410 8.79 -6.88 -27.65
CA LYS A 410 7.79 -7.81 -27.10
C LYS A 410 6.51 -7.78 -27.94
N LYS A 411 6.28 -8.86 -28.69
CA LYS A 411 5.03 -9.11 -29.43
C LYS A 411 4.08 -9.96 -28.60
N LEU A 412 2.80 -9.99 -28.99
CA LEU A 412 1.83 -10.95 -28.48
C LEU A 412 2.35 -12.40 -28.74
N PRO A 413 2.27 -13.34 -27.78
CA PRO A 413 2.73 -14.70 -27.97
C PRO A 413 2.04 -15.42 -29.14
N SER A 414 2.81 -16.15 -29.94
CA SER A 414 2.34 -16.74 -31.21
C SER A 414 1.34 -17.91 -31.06
N GLY A 415 0.98 -18.30 -29.82
CA GLY A 415 -0.06 -19.29 -29.53
C GLY A 415 -1.38 -18.69 -29.02
N GLU A 416 -1.42 -17.37 -28.75
CA GLU A 416 -2.53 -16.71 -28.04
C GLU A 416 -3.26 -15.69 -28.92
N VAL A 417 -3.09 -15.79 -30.24
CA VAL A 417 -3.91 -15.07 -31.22
C VAL A 417 -5.30 -15.71 -31.25
N HIS A 418 -6.13 -15.35 -30.28
CA HIS A 418 -7.55 -15.67 -30.27
C HIS A 418 -8.26 -14.88 -31.38
N SER A 419 -8.15 -15.35 -32.62
CA SER A 419 -8.57 -14.66 -33.85
C SER A 419 -10.07 -14.29 -33.91
N ASN A 420 -10.88 -14.82 -32.98
CA ASN A 420 -12.33 -14.64 -32.90
C ASN A 420 -12.80 -13.98 -31.58
N LEU A 421 -11.91 -13.57 -30.67
CA LEU A 421 -12.29 -12.88 -29.43
C LEU A 421 -12.22 -11.35 -29.62
N ASN A 422 -13.40 -10.73 -29.71
CA ASN A 422 -13.54 -9.28 -29.80
C ASN A 422 -13.50 -8.67 -28.38
N ILE A 423 -12.74 -7.60 -28.16
CA ILE A 423 -12.64 -6.95 -26.83
C ILE A 423 -13.97 -6.33 -26.38
N PHE A 424 -14.86 -5.98 -27.31
CA PHE A 424 -16.21 -5.50 -27.02
C PHE A 424 -17.28 -6.59 -27.10
N PHE A 425 -16.92 -7.88 -27.25
CA PHE A 425 -17.83 -8.99 -26.95
C PHE A 425 -18.05 -9.17 -25.44
N PHE A 426 -17.18 -8.56 -24.63
CA PHE A 426 -17.25 -8.59 -23.18
C PHE A 426 -18.26 -7.54 -22.71
N ASP A 427 -19.52 -7.93 -22.43
CA ASP A 427 -20.59 -6.97 -22.08
C ASP A 427 -20.21 -6.03 -20.92
N VAL A 428 -19.48 -6.54 -19.93
CA VAL A 428 -18.91 -5.77 -18.81
C VAL A 428 -17.95 -4.66 -19.27
N LEU A 429 -17.06 -4.95 -20.22
CA LEU A 429 -16.11 -3.97 -20.77
C LEU A 429 -16.80 -3.02 -21.73
N LYS A 430 -17.74 -3.54 -22.53
CA LYS A 430 -18.60 -2.77 -23.41
C LYS A 430 -19.43 -1.75 -22.62
N ASP A 431 -19.95 -2.11 -21.45
CA ASP A 431 -20.61 -1.19 -20.52
C ASP A 431 -19.63 -0.15 -19.95
N ILE A 432 -18.49 -0.58 -19.38
CA ILE A 432 -17.42 0.33 -18.92
C ILE A 432 -17.14 1.41 -19.98
N LEU A 433 -16.95 0.99 -21.22
CA LEU A 433 -16.43 1.81 -22.30
C LEU A 433 -17.51 2.62 -23.03
N LEU A 434 -18.68 2.05 -23.32
CA LEU A 434 -19.77 2.76 -24.00
C LEU A 434 -20.44 3.80 -23.09
N THR A 435 -20.55 3.53 -21.78
CA THR A 435 -21.05 4.49 -20.80
C THR A 435 -20.11 5.68 -20.67
N ASN A 436 -18.81 5.42 -20.54
CA ASN A 436 -17.80 6.46 -20.26
C ASN A 436 -17.14 7.01 -21.53
N ARG A 437 -17.69 6.75 -22.73
CA ARG A 437 -17.09 7.18 -24.02
C ARG A 437 -16.90 8.70 -24.16
N TYR A 438 -17.69 9.49 -23.43
CA TYR A 438 -17.56 10.96 -23.38
C TYR A 438 -16.63 11.44 -22.25
N ASP A 439 -16.39 10.63 -21.22
CA ASP A 439 -15.53 10.94 -20.07
C ASP A 439 -14.08 10.47 -20.28
N THR A 440 -13.88 9.42 -21.07
CA THR A 440 -12.58 8.81 -21.35
C THR A 440 -11.74 9.71 -22.25
N ARG A 441 -10.57 10.12 -21.76
CA ARG A 441 -9.60 10.97 -22.46
C ARG A 441 -8.32 10.25 -22.85
N PHE A 442 -7.98 9.17 -22.16
CA PHE A 442 -6.71 8.45 -22.35
C PHE A 442 -6.99 6.95 -22.57
N LEU A 443 -6.49 6.38 -23.66
CA LEU A 443 -6.65 4.98 -24.01
C LEU A 443 -5.30 4.37 -24.38
N GLU A 444 -4.90 3.31 -23.68
CA GLU A 444 -3.65 2.57 -23.89
C GLU A 444 -3.96 1.07 -24.05
N LEU A 445 -3.61 0.53 -25.22
CA LEU A 445 -3.90 -0.84 -25.65
C LEU A 445 -2.63 -1.52 -26.11
N GLU A 446 -2.31 -2.68 -25.54
CA GLU A 446 -1.01 -3.32 -25.76
C GLU A 446 -1.05 -4.83 -25.95
N ARG A 447 -0.38 -5.30 -27.01
CA ARG A 447 -0.19 -6.73 -27.31
C ARG A 447 -1.52 -7.48 -27.29
N ILE A 448 -2.58 -6.87 -27.84
CA ILE A 448 -3.92 -7.46 -27.97
C ILE A 448 -4.35 -7.57 -29.43
N ALA A 449 -5.19 -8.56 -29.71
CA ALA A 449 -5.88 -8.69 -31.00
C ALA A 449 -7.17 -7.86 -30.98
N LEU A 450 -7.41 -7.09 -32.04
CA LEU A 450 -8.56 -6.19 -32.19
C LEU A 450 -9.33 -6.54 -33.46
N SER A 451 -10.62 -6.84 -33.32
CA SER A 451 -11.52 -7.15 -34.42
C SER A 451 -12.04 -5.89 -35.13
N SER A 452 -12.63 -6.06 -36.31
CA SER A 452 -13.34 -4.98 -37.00
C SER A 452 -14.52 -4.41 -36.18
N TYR A 453 -15.13 -5.23 -35.31
CA TYR A 453 -16.18 -4.75 -34.39
C TYR A 453 -15.61 -3.82 -33.33
N ASP A 454 -14.47 -4.19 -32.74
CA ASP A 454 -13.82 -3.42 -31.68
C ASP A 454 -13.45 -2.03 -32.17
N TRP A 455 -12.93 -1.91 -33.39
CA TRP A 455 -12.61 -0.62 -34.01
C TRP A 455 -13.84 0.26 -34.22
N ASN A 456 -14.98 -0.31 -34.64
CA ASN A 456 -16.21 0.46 -34.77
C ASN A 456 -16.63 1.04 -33.41
N VAL A 457 -16.52 0.27 -32.32
CA VAL A 457 -16.82 0.78 -30.97
C VAL A 457 -15.78 1.82 -30.53
N PHE A 458 -14.48 1.61 -30.80
CA PHE A 458 -13.44 2.60 -30.54
C PHE A 458 -13.68 3.94 -31.26
N THR A 459 -14.37 3.99 -32.41
CA THR A 459 -14.70 5.28 -33.04
C THR A 459 -15.70 6.14 -32.25
N SER A 460 -16.36 5.60 -31.22
CA SER A 460 -17.35 6.34 -30.41
C SER A 460 -16.76 7.25 -29.33
N PHE A 461 -15.46 7.20 -29.07
CA PHE A 461 -14.77 7.96 -28.02
C PHE A 461 -14.38 9.38 -28.49
N GLY A 462 -15.36 10.20 -28.87
CA GLY A 462 -15.12 11.51 -29.50
C GLY A 462 -14.34 12.54 -28.65
N ASN A 463 -14.18 12.30 -27.34
CA ASN A 463 -13.44 13.17 -26.42
C ASN A 463 -12.01 12.71 -26.12
N LEU A 464 -11.49 11.70 -26.83
CA LEU A 464 -10.15 11.16 -26.59
C LEU A 464 -9.06 12.21 -26.88
N GLU A 465 -8.22 12.47 -25.88
CA GLU A 465 -7.07 13.39 -25.93
C GLU A 465 -5.75 12.63 -26.21
N SER A 466 -5.66 11.36 -25.81
CA SER A 466 -4.51 10.49 -26.00
C SER A 466 -4.88 9.05 -26.40
N LEU A 467 -4.20 8.53 -27.43
CA LEU A 467 -4.32 7.15 -27.90
C LEU A 467 -2.93 6.50 -27.98
N SER A 468 -2.75 5.36 -27.32
CA SER A 468 -1.54 4.54 -27.38
C SER A 468 -1.87 3.12 -27.83
N LEU A 469 -1.22 2.66 -28.90
CA LEU A 469 -1.38 1.32 -29.51
C LEU A 469 -0.01 0.66 -29.64
N VAL A 470 0.24 -0.40 -28.86
CA VAL A 470 1.58 -1.01 -28.73
C VAL A 470 1.56 -2.47 -29.15
N ASN A 471 2.16 -2.79 -30.30
CA ASN A 471 2.27 -4.16 -30.83
C ASN A 471 0.91 -4.92 -30.93
N CYS A 472 -0.19 -4.18 -31.14
CA CYS A 472 -1.53 -4.73 -31.35
C CYS A 472 -1.69 -5.33 -32.75
N ILE A 473 -2.61 -6.29 -32.90
CA ILE A 473 -2.88 -7.00 -34.16
C ILE A 473 -4.33 -6.74 -34.59
N TRP A 474 -4.59 -6.51 -35.88
CA TRP A 474 -5.95 -6.31 -36.40
C TRP A 474 -6.09 -6.71 -37.88
N PRO A 475 -7.33 -6.96 -38.39
CA PRO A 475 -7.61 -7.25 -39.79
C PRO A 475 -7.09 -6.21 -40.81
N THR A 476 -6.56 -6.69 -41.94
CA THR A 476 -5.89 -5.87 -42.96
C THR A 476 -6.77 -4.84 -43.69
N ASN A 477 -8.09 -4.97 -43.65
CA ASN A 477 -9.05 -4.08 -44.35
C ASN A 477 -9.61 -2.93 -43.49
N ILE A 478 -9.03 -2.65 -42.31
CA ILE A 478 -9.56 -1.63 -41.41
C ILE A 478 -9.05 -0.23 -41.77
N HIS A 479 -9.95 0.62 -42.26
CA HIS A 479 -9.73 2.04 -42.60
C HIS A 479 -9.61 2.98 -41.36
N PHE A 480 -9.23 2.46 -40.19
CA PHE A 480 -9.21 3.22 -38.92
C PHE A 480 -8.32 4.47 -38.99
N PHE A 481 -7.06 4.29 -39.40
CA PHE A 481 -6.08 5.38 -39.49
C PHE A 481 -6.49 6.49 -40.48
N SER A 482 -7.31 6.17 -41.49
CA SER A 482 -7.82 7.19 -42.43
C SER A 482 -8.98 8.03 -41.89
N LYS A 483 -9.57 7.66 -40.75
CA LYS A 483 -10.71 8.34 -40.13
C LYS A 483 -10.39 8.94 -38.75
N LEU A 484 -9.13 8.90 -38.30
CA LEU A 484 -8.73 9.44 -36.99
C LEU A 484 -9.20 10.88 -36.75
N TYR A 485 -9.08 11.77 -37.74
CA TYR A 485 -9.50 13.17 -37.64
C TYR A 485 -11.02 13.35 -37.46
N PHE A 486 -11.81 12.41 -37.96
CA PHE A 486 -13.26 12.43 -37.83
C PHE A 486 -13.71 11.79 -36.51
N ASN A 487 -13.08 10.67 -36.13
CA ASN A 487 -13.43 9.90 -34.93
C ASN A 487 -12.94 10.57 -33.63
N PHE A 488 -11.77 11.23 -33.66
CA PHE A 488 -11.08 11.76 -32.48
C PHE A 488 -10.66 13.23 -32.68
N PRO A 489 -11.61 14.17 -32.80
CA PRO A 489 -11.31 15.58 -33.08
C PRO A 489 -10.54 16.29 -31.96
N ARG A 490 -10.43 15.70 -30.75
CA ARG A 490 -9.69 16.23 -29.60
C ARG A 490 -8.31 15.58 -29.40
N LEU A 491 -7.91 14.65 -30.26
CA LEU A 491 -6.67 13.87 -30.11
C LEU A 491 -5.44 14.77 -30.25
N ARG A 492 -4.62 14.80 -29.19
CA ARG A 492 -3.35 15.57 -29.12
C ARG A 492 -2.12 14.68 -29.02
N ILE A 493 -2.25 13.50 -28.41
CA ILE A 493 -1.13 12.58 -28.19
C ILE A 493 -1.45 11.26 -28.89
N LEU A 494 -0.61 10.87 -29.85
CA LEU A 494 -0.75 9.61 -30.58
C LEU A 494 0.55 8.80 -30.47
N LYS A 495 0.48 7.61 -29.87
CA LYS A 495 1.60 6.68 -29.73
C LYS A 495 1.31 5.37 -30.45
N LEU A 496 2.12 5.03 -31.44
CA LEU A 496 2.02 3.82 -32.27
C LEU A 496 3.35 3.06 -32.22
N VAL A 497 3.34 1.83 -31.75
CA VAL A 497 4.55 1.00 -31.61
C VAL A 497 4.42 -0.32 -32.38
N GLY A 498 5.39 -0.61 -33.25
CA GLY A 498 5.50 -1.85 -34.03
C GLY A 498 4.49 -1.98 -35.18
N LEU A 499 3.85 -0.89 -35.59
CA LEU A 499 2.68 -0.91 -36.48
C LEU A 499 3.05 -0.66 -37.95
N LYS A 500 2.31 -1.28 -38.87
CA LYS A 500 2.42 -1.02 -40.31
C LYS A 500 1.50 0.13 -40.71
N LEU A 501 2.09 1.25 -41.10
CA LEU A 501 1.39 2.47 -41.51
C LEU A 501 1.16 2.50 -43.02
N ASN A 502 0.31 3.43 -43.48
CA ASN A 502 0.03 3.68 -44.90
C ASN A 502 0.06 5.19 -45.20
N GLU A 503 -0.03 5.56 -46.47
CA GLU A 503 0.06 6.96 -46.90
C GLU A 503 -1.12 7.80 -46.39
N ILE A 504 -2.32 7.20 -46.36
CA ILE A 504 -3.56 7.84 -45.94
C ILE A 504 -3.50 8.27 -44.46
N PHE A 505 -2.72 7.57 -43.62
CA PHE A 505 -2.41 8.00 -42.27
C PHE A 505 -1.66 9.35 -42.29
N PHE A 506 -0.53 9.44 -42.99
CA PHE A 506 0.30 10.66 -43.03
C PHE A 506 -0.45 11.85 -43.64
N ASN A 507 -1.14 11.66 -44.77
CA ASN A 507 -1.91 12.72 -45.42
C ASN A 507 -3.11 13.22 -44.57
N ASN A 508 -3.54 12.45 -43.56
CA ASN A 508 -4.57 12.90 -42.61
C ASN A 508 -4.02 13.44 -41.29
N LEU A 509 -2.71 13.32 -40.99
CA LEU A 509 -2.12 13.90 -39.77
C LEU A 509 -2.32 15.42 -39.72
N ILE A 510 -2.24 16.11 -40.86
CA ILE A 510 -2.46 17.56 -40.98
C ILE A 510 -3.88 17.96 -40.52
N LYS A 511 -4.87 17.08 -40.71
CA LYS A 511 -6.26 17.32 -40.29
C LYS A 511 -6.48 17.13 -38.78
N ILE A 512 -5.47 16.67 -38.04
CA ILE A 512 -5.54 16.37 -36.61
C ILE A 512 -4.57 17.29 -35.89
N LYS A 513 -5.05 17.97 -34.84
CA LYS A 513 -4.20 18.83 -34.00
C LYS A 513 -3.38 18.01 -33.00
N ILE A 514 -2.56 17.09 -33.52
CA ILE A 514 -1.57 16.33 -32.76
C ILE A 514 -0.48 17.28 -32.27
N GLU A 515 -0.20 17.22 -30.97
CA GLU A 515 0.90 17.91 -30.30
C GLU A 515 2.11 16.98 -30.13
N TYR A 516 1.87 15.68 -29.87
CA TYR A 516 2.93 14.68 -29.65
C TYR A 516 2.67 13.39 -30.44
N LEU A 517 3.66 12.94 -31.20
CA LEU A 517 3.59 11.79 -32.08
C LEU A 517 4.77 10.82 -31.86
N ASP A 518 4.49 9.65 -31.27
CA ASP A 518 5.44 8.53 -31.17
C ASP A 518 5.10 7.49 -32.25
N LEU A 519 6.02 7.22 -33.19
CA LEU A 519 5.92 6.14 -34.19
C LEU A 519 7.17 5.24 -34.06
N ILE A 520 7.17 4.29 -33.12
CA ILE A 520 8.37 3.51 -32.73
C ILE A 520 8.32 2.10 -33.34
N ASP A 521 9.42 1.59 -33.92
CA ASP A 521 9.50 0.35 -34.72
C ASP A 521 8.36 0.23 -35.78
N CYS A 522 7.82 1.37 -36.22
CA CYS A 522 6.76 1.44 -37.22
C CYS A 522 7.32 1.25 -38.63
N TYR A 523 6.53 0.66 -39.53
CA TYR A 523 6.93 0.36 -40.90
C TYR A 523 6.01 1.03 -41.92
N TYR A 524 6.61 1.73 -42.90
CA TYR A 524 5.89 2.24 -44.07
C TYR A 524 6.69 1.96 -45.35
N LYS A 525 6.01 1.48 -46.38
CA LYS A 525 6.60 1.28 -47.71
C LYS A 525 6.06 2.35 -48.64
N CYS A 526 6.83 3.43 -48.78
CA CYS A 526 6.55 4.51 -49.72
C CYS A 526 6.36 3.96 -51.14
N ARG A 527 5.23 4.31 -51.76
CA ARG A 527 5.11 4.40 -53.23
C ARG A 527 5.45 5.86 -53.60
N ASN A 528 5.69 6.17 -54.87
CA ASN A 528 6.29 7.45 -55.30
C ASN A 528 5.32 8.66 -55.26
N ASP A 529 4.43 8.68 -54.28
CA ASP A 529 3.29 9.59 -54.19
C ASP A 529 3.62 10.77 -53.27
N LYS A 530 3.24 11.99 -53.67
CA LYS A 530 3.62 13.22 -52.96
C LYS A 530 2.81 13.37 -51.66
N LEU A 531 3.47 13.20 -50.52
CA LEU A 531 2.93 13.61 -49.23
C LEU A 531 2.57 15.11 -49.22
N ILE A 532 1.45 15.44 -48.58
CA ILE A 532 0.98 16.82 -48.44
C ILE A 532 1.95 17.58 -47.52
N ILE A 533 2.22 18.85 -47.81
CA ILE A 533 3.06 19.73 -46.97
C ILE A 533 2.23 20.17 -45.75
N TRP A 534 2.85 20.30 -44.57
CA TRP A 534 2.21 20.92 -43.41
C TRP A 534 1.63 22.30 -43.76
N ASP A 535 0.43 22.57 -43.25
CA ASP A 535 -0.15 23.90 -43.22
C ASP A 535 0.46 24.74 -42.07
N ASP A 536 0.14 26.03 -42.04
CA ASP A 536 0.57 26.95 -40.99
C ASP A 536 -0.13 26.68 -39.63
N ASP A 537 -1.22 25.91 -39.63
CA ASP A 537 -2.05 25.57 -38.45
C ASP A 537 -1.57 24.29 -37.70
N ASN A 538 -0.53 23.63 -38.18
CA ASN A 538 0.06 22.43 -37.58
C ASN A 538 0.50 22.62 -36.11
N THR A 539 0.06 21.74 -35.21
CA THR A 539 0.36 21.80 -33.77
C THR A 539 1.49 20.89 -33.28
N LEU A 540 2.20 20.15 -34.15
CA LEU A 540 3.15 19.12 -33.73
C LEU A 540 4.39 19.71 -33.03
N ARG A 541 4.50 19.46 -31.72
CA ARG A 541 5.58 19.92 -30.80
C ARG A 541 6.55 18.81 -30.40
N GLY A 542 6.13 17.55 -30.35
CA GLY A 542 7.00 16.41 -30.05
C GLY A 542 6.92 15.32 -31.10
N LEU A 543 8.08 14.88 -31.61
CA LEU A 543 8.19 13.79 -32.58
C LEU A 543 9.20 12.74 -32.11
N ARG A 544 8.80 11.48 -32.13
CA ARG A 544 9.68 10.35 -31.84
C ARG A 544 9.46 9.23 -32.84
N ILE A 545 10.49 8.85 -33.58
CA ILE A 545 10.38 7.82 -34.63
C ILE A 545 11.49 6.75 -34.53
N ASP A 546 11.86 6.39 -33.30
CA ASP A 546 12.94 5.44 -32.99
C ASP A 546 12.70 4.05 -33.59
N TYR A 547 13.78 3.41 -34.04
CA TYR A 547 13.84 2.07 -34.67
C TYR A 547 13.01 1.91 -35.96
N SER A 548 12.26 2.94 -36.36
CA SER A 548 11.27 2.86 -37.43
C SER A 548 11.87 2.86 -38.83
N LYS A 549 11.09 2.30 -39.75
CA LYS A 549 11.39 2.14 -41.18
C LYS A 549 10.32 2.87 -41.99
N LEU A 550 10.24 4.18 -41.80
CA LEU A 550 9.28 5.05 -42.50
C LEU A 550 9.82 5.57 -43.84
N GLY A 551 11.13 5.52 -44.06
CA GLY A 551 11.79 6.08 -45.25
C GLY A 551 12.00 7.59 -45.16
N TYR A 552 12.74 8.12 -46.14
CA TYR A 552 13.19 9.51 -46.17
C TYR A 552 12.02 10.50 -46.28
N GLU A 553 11.07 10.27 -47.19
CA GLU A 553 10.00 11.23 -47.51
C GLU A 553 9.06 11.48 -46.32
N CYS A 554 8.58 10.42 -45.65
CA CYS A 554 7.81 10.56 -44.41
C CYS A 554 8.59 11.23 -43.28
N THR A 555 9.88 10.90 -43.13
CA THR A 555 10.72 11.51 -42.08
C THR A 555 10.90 13.00 -42.33
N ASN A 556 11.19 13.40 -43.58
CA ASN A 556 11.36 14.79 -43.98
C ASN A 556 10.06 15.59 -43.88
N PHE A 557 8.90 14.96 -44.14
CA PHE A 557 7.59 15.54 -43.87
C PHE A 557 7.43 15.86 -42.37
N LEU A 558 7.60 14.87 -41.49
CA LEU A 558 7.32 15.03 -40.06
C LEU A 558 8.20 16.10 -39.38
N ILE A 559 9.51 16.13 -39.66
CA ILE A 559 10.45 17.09 -39.03
C ILE A 559 10.27 18.55 -39.49
N LYS A 560 9.50 18.80 -40.55
CA LYS A 560 9.25 20.14 -41.10
C LYS A 560 8.19 20.95 -40.33
N SER A 561 7.62 20.40 -39.25
CA SER A 561 6.77 21.17 -38.34
C SER A 561 7.48 22.42 -37.82
N LYS A 562 6.84 23.59 -37.96
CA LYS A 562 7.32 24.87 -37.43
C LYS A 562 7.26 24.94 -35.90
N ASN A 563 6.37 24.16 -35.28
CA ASN A 563 6.11 24.17 -33.83
C ASN A 563 6.90 23.09 -33.06
N LEU A 564 7.71 22.29 -33.76
CA LEU A 564 8.46 21.17 -33.17
C LEU A 564 9.44 21.66 -32.09
N GLU A 565 9.53 20.98 -30.95
CA GLU A 565 10.37 21.35 -29.79
C GLU A 565 11.22 20.17 -29.30
N TYR A 566 10.67 18.96 -29.42
CA TYR A 566 11.33 17.70 -29.08
C TYR A 566 11.41 16.80 -30.32
N ILE A 567 12.59 16.24 -30.59
CA ILE A 567 12.82 15.29 -31.68
C ILE A 567 13.64 14.10 -31.18
N SER A 568 13.19 12.87 -31.45
CA SER A 568 13.97 11.63 -31.22
C SER A 568 13.97 10.73 -32.45
N LEU A 569 15.18 10.42 -32.94
CA LEU A 569 15.42 9.73 -34.22
C LEU A 569 16.34 8.51 -34.07
N ARG A 570 16.22 7.69 -33.03
CA ARG A 570 17.26 6.70 -32.70
C ARG A 570 17.18 5.45 -33.58
N HIS A 571 18.33 4.98 -34.08
CA HIS A 571 18.51 3.78 -34.92
C HIS A 571 17.60 3.68 -36.17
N ILE A 572 17.25 4.81 -36.79
CA ILE A 572 16.48 4.83 -38.04
C ILE A 572 17.31 4.25 -39.18
N LYS A 573 16.66 3.51 -40.09
CA LYS A 573 17.28 3.04 -41.33
C LYS A 573 16.60 3.62 -42.56
N PHE A 574 17.36 4.36 -43.37
CA PHE A 574 16.96 4.79 -44.71
C PHE A 574 17.46 3.78 -45.75
N PRO A 575 16.66 3.40 -46.76
CA PRO A 575 17.15 2.65 -47.91
C PRO A 575 18.06 3.55 -48.76
N CYS A 576 19.24 3.07 -49.13
CA CYS A 576 20.40 3.83 -49.63
C CYS A 576 20.27 4.51 -51.02
N ASN A 577 19.07 4.83 -51.49
CA ASN A 577 18.81 5.13 -52.92
C ASN A 577 18.19 6.51 -53.19
N LYS A 578 18.11 7.42 -52.21
CA LYS A 578 17.65 8.81 -52.42
C LYS A 578 18.43 9.79 -51.52
N SER A 579 19.50 10.38 -52.03
CA SER A 579 20.17 11.53 -51.41
C SER A 579 19.18 12.71 -51.31
N GLY A 580 19.02 13.29 -50.13
CA GLY A 580 18.09 14.40 -49.92
C GLY A 580 18.34 15.12 -48.59
N SER A 581 18.13 16.44 -48.60
CA SER A 581 18.31 17.29 -47.43
C SER A 581 17.10 17.28 -46.49
N PHE A 582 17.33 16.84 -45.26
CA PHE A 582 16.47 17.20 -44.13
C PHE A 582 16.66 18.68 -43.80
N LEU A 583 15.57 19.46 -43.91
CA LEU A 583 15.52 20.87 -43.55
C LEU A 583 14.46 21.04 -42.46
N LEU A 584 14.86 21.58 -41.32
CA LEU A 584 13.99 21.83 -40.18
C LEU A 584 13.07 23.05 -40.40
N GLY A 585 11.87 23.01 -39.80
CA GLY A 585 10.89 24.10 -39.88
C GLY A 585 11.21 25.34 -39.03
N ARG A 586 12.19 25.26 -38.12
CA ARG A 586 12.62 26.33 -37.20
C ARG A 586 14.09 26.16 -36.81
N LYS A 587 14.64 27.12 -36.07
CA LYS A 587 16.03 27.11 -35.57
C LYS A 587 16.22 26.72 -34.11
N ASN A 588 15.26 26.96 -33.22
CA ASN A 588 15.48 26.85 -31.76
C ASN A 588 14.60 25.76 -31.15
N PHE A 589 15.18 24.80 -30.43
CA PHE A 589 14.50 23.60 -29.92
C PHE A 589 14.86 23.29 -28.47
N ASN A 590 13.99 22.55 -27.78
CA ASN A 590 14.20 22.15 -26.39
C ASN A 590 15.06 20.89 -26.30
N SER A 591 14.86 19.90 -27.18
CA SER A 591 15.57 18.62 -27.11
C SER A 591 15.74 17.90 -28.45
N LEU A 592 16.91 17.28 -28.65
CA LEU A 592 17.19 16.34 -29.75
C LEU A 592 17.85 15.06 -29.22
N GLU A 593 17.33 13.89 -29.62
CA GLU A 593 17.97 12.59 -29.43
C GLU A 593 18.29 11.92 -30.77
N LEU A 594 19.58 11.69 -31.03
CA LEU A 594 20.10 10.90 -32.16
C LEU A 594 20.91 9.72 -31.62
N SER A 595 20.78 8.56 -32.26
CA SER A 595 21.65 7.41 -31.96
C SER A 595 21.77 6.43 -33.12
N GLY A 596 22.93 5.79 -33.25
CA GLY A 596 23.14 4.66 -34.16
C GLY A 596 22.94 4.98 -35.64
N PHE A 597 23.39 6.17 -36.06
CA PHE A 597 23.41 6.60 -37.45
C PHE A 597 24.75 6.32 -38.15
N ASN A 598 24.72 6.35 -39.48
CA ASN A 598 25.85 6.66 -40.34
C ASN A 598 25.39 7.89 -41.16
N LEU A 599 25.87 9.11 -40.87
CA LEU A 599 25.29 10.34 -41.44
C LEU A 599 25.70 10.65 -42.89
N LEU A 600 26.70 9.95 -43.44
CA LEU A 600 27.48 10.30 -44.64
C LEU A 600 26.75 10.76 -45.93
N GLU A 601 25.41 10.65 -46.03
CA GLU A 601 24.62 11.31 -47.10
C GLU A 601 23.33 12.05 -46.64
N TYR A 602 22.78 11.77 -45.44
CA TYR A 602 21.35 12.06 -45.17
C TYR A 602 21.10 13.23 -44.20
N ILE A 603 21.84 13.33 -43.10
CA ILE A 603 21.56 14.27 -42.00
C ILE A 603 22.60 15.41 -41.92
N SER A 604 23.64 15.40 -42.75
CA SER A 604 24.61 16.52 -42.84
C SER A 604 23.91 17.89 -43.01
N ASN A 605 22.87 17.95 -43.83
CA ASN A 605 22.04 19.14 -44.05
C ASN A 605 21.20 19.59 -42.85
N PHE A 606 20.88 18.68 -41.91
CA PHE A 606 20.20 19.01 -40.66
C PHE A 606 21.07 19.96 -39.82
N PHE A 607 22.39 19.83 -39.88
CA PHE A 607 23.36 20.63 -39.12
C PHE A 607 24.20 21.59 -40.00
N TYR A 608 23.70 21.96 -41.19
CA TYR A 608 24.26 23.09 -41.95
C TYR A 608 23.57 24.43 -41.67
N ALA A 609 22.44 24.44 -40.96
CA ALA A 609 21.80 25.67 -40.49
C ALA A 609 22.18 26.00 -39.04
N ASP A 610 22.29 27.30 -38.75
CA ASP A 610 22.42 27.87 -37.39
C ASP A 610 21.21 27.45 -36.52
N ILE A 611 21.37 26.34 -35.80
CA ILE A 611 20.33 25.70 -34.98
C ILE A 611 20.76 25.66 -33.51
N GLU A 612 19.80 25.85 -32.61
CA GLU A 612 19.99 25.91 -31.17
C GLU A 612 19.19 24.78 -30.49
N PHE A 613 19.84 24.00 -29.64
CA PHE A 613 19.21 22.94 -28.83
C PHE A 613 19.61 23.13 -27.36
N GLU A 614 18.64 23.22 -26.44
CA GLU A 614 18.92 23.26 -25.00
C GLU A 614 19.43 21.92 -24.47
N ASN A 615 18.83 20.80 -24.93
CA ASN A 615 19.23 19.44 -24.61
C ASN A 615 19.61 18.69 -25.90
N LEU A 616 20.79 18.06 -25.92
CA LEU A 616 21.33 17.37 -27.07
C LEU A 616 21.88 16.01 -26.65
N SER A 617 21.35 14.94 -27.24
CA SER A 617 21.77 13.56 -27.01
C SER A 617 22.22 12.94 -28.33
N LEU A 618 23.48 12.54 -28.38
CA LEU A 618 24.19 11.99 -29.54
C LEU A 618 24.91 10.72 -29.07
N THR A 619 24.20 9.59 -28.97
CA THR A 619 24.75 8.35 -28.40
C THR A 619 25.07 7.30 -29.46
N ASP A 620 26.16 6.54 -29.30
CA ASP A 620 26.58 5.49 -30.24
C ASP A 620 26.70 6.01 -31.71
N MET A 621 27.29 7.20 -31.87
CA MET A 621 27.50 7.88 -33.16
C MET A 621 28.91 7.62 -33.70
N SER A 622 29.13 7.75 -35.01
CA SER A 622 30.48 7.70 -35.59
C SER A 622 31.24 9.02 -35.39
N SER A 623 32.58 8.98 -35.38
CA SER A 623 33.43 10.18 -35.22
C SER A 623 33.21 11.22 -36.33
N ILE A 624 33.09 10.78 -37.59
CA ILE A 624 32.85 11.66 -38.75
C ILE A 624 31.57 12.48 -38.52
N ASP A 625 30.53 11.78 -38.09
CA ASP A 625 29.20 12.32 -37.86
C ASP A 625 29.21 13.30 -36.67
N LEU A 626 29.91 12.93 -35.60
CA LEU A 626 30.04 13.73 -34.39
C LEU A 626 30.78 15.05 -34.64
N LYS A 627 31.86 15.02 -35.44
CA LYS A 627 32.61 16.22 -35.87
C LYS A 627 31.75 17.17 -36.69
N CYS A 628 30.88 16.65 -37.56
CA CYS A 628 29.96 17.49 -38.34
C CYS A 628 28.98 18.26 -37.44
N ILE A 629 28.48 17.62 -36.38
CA ILE A 629 27.51 18.20 -35.46
C ILE A 629 28.18 19.16 -34.47
N LEU A 630 29.21 18.69 -33.74
CA LEU A 630 29.82 19.45 -32.65
C LEU A 630 30.57 20.72 -33.10
N LYS A 631 30.86 20.87 -34.40
CA LYS A 631 31.48 22.09 -34.96
C LYS A 631 30.56 23.33 -34.91
N GLN A 632 29.26 23.17 -34.70
CA GLN A 632 28.29 24.28 -34.75
C GLN A 632 28.41 25.25 -33.56
N LYS A 633 28.78 26.51 -33.86
CA LYS A 633 28.88 27.61 -32.87
C LYS A 633 27.55 27.97 -32.19
N THR A 634 26.41 27.66 -32.80
CA THR A 634 25.08 27.88 -32.20
C THR A 634 24.78 26.88 -31.09
N LEU A 635 25.20 25.61 -31.24
CA LEU A 635 25.08 24.59 -30.18
C LEU A 635 25.93 24.99 -28.97
N HIS A 636 27.17 25.44 -29.21
CA HIS A 636 28.07 25.93 -28.15
C HIS A 636 27.42 27.00 -27.26
N LYS A 637 26.58 27.85 -27.83
CA LYS A 637 25.89 28.96 -27.16
C LYS A 637 24.50 28.64 -26.60
N SER A 638 23.92 27.49 -26.94
CA SER A 638 22.52 27.15 -26.59
C SER A 638 22.40 25.92 -25.70
N THR A 639 23.29 24.94 -25.83
CA THR A 639 23.17 23.65 -25.14
C THR A 639 23.56 23.73 -23.67
N LYS A 640 22.64 23.27 -22.82
CA LYS A 640 22.80 23.10 -21.37
C LYS A 640 23.01 21.63 -20.99
N SER A 641 22.40 20.68 -21.69
CA SER A 641 22.60 19.25 -21.45
C SER A 641 23.16 18.58 -22.70
N LEU A 642 24.30 17.90 -22.57
CA LEU A 642 24.93 17.13 -23.65
C LEU A 642 25.15 15.68 -23.23
N ASP A 643 24.69 14.72 -24.04
CA ASP A 643 24.96 13.29 -23.87
C ASP A 643 25.72 12.76 -25.08
N LEU A 644 26.97 12.31 -24.89
CA LEU A 644 27.82 11.69 -25.91
C LEU A 644 28.13 10.22 -25.56
N SER A 645 27.24 9.54 -24.83
CA SER A 645 27.49 8.18 -24.35
C SER A 645 27.74 7.19 -25.51
N GLY A 646 28.75 6.34 -25.38
CA GLY A 646 29.14 5.35 -26.39
C GLY A 646 29.87 5.90 -27.63
N CYS A 647 30.10 7.21 -27.71
CA CYS A 647 30.75 7.83 -28.87
C CYS A 647 32.30 7.79 -28.78
N PRO A 648 33.01 7.64 -29.92
CA PRO A 648 34.44 7.88 -29.99
C PRO A 648 34.72 9.39 -29.87
N LEU A 649 35.72 9.75 -29.07
CA LEU A 649 36.17 11.13 -28.88
C LEU A 649 37.68 11.18 -29.11
N ASP A 650 38.10 11.73 -30.23
CA ASP A 650 39.49 12.10 -30.46
C ASP A 650 39.74 13.58 -30.14
N SER A 651 40.96 14.05 -30.37
CA SER A 651 41.36 15.43 -30.10
C SER A 651 40.42 16.48 -30.71
N VAL A 652 39.81 16.20 -31.87
CA VAL A 652 38.96 17.15 -32.59
C VAL A 652 37.57 17.27 -31.95
N GLU A 653 36.93 16.16 -31.54
CA GLU A 653 35.67 16.27 -30.79
C GLU A 653 35.87 16.87 -29.41
N ILE A 654 37.02 16.60 -28.77
CA ILE A 654 37.40 17.23 -27.50
C ILE A 654 37.61 18.74 -27.67
N ASP A 655 38.23 19.20 -28.76
CA ASP A 655 38.37 20.63 -29.09
C ASP A 655 37.04 21.33 -29.35
N PHE A 656 36.05 20.63 -29.93
CA PHE A 656 34.69 21.16 -30.03
C PHE A 656 33.97 21.17 -28.68
N LEU A 657 34.15 20.15 -27.83
CA LEU A 657 33.54 20.10 -26.50
C LEU A 657 33.97 21.29 -25.62
N LYS A 658 35.23 21.70 -25.66
CA LYS A 658 35.75 22.89 -24.92
C LYS A 658 35.00 24.20 -25.21
N GLN A 659 34.37 24.32 -26.39
CA GLN A 659 33.77 25.56 -26.87
C GLN A 659 32.37 25.82 -26.31
N PHE A 660 31.70 24.84 -25.68
CA PHE A 660 30.38 25.03 -25.09
C PHE A 660 30.41 26.03 -23.91
N GLU A 661 29.58 27.06 -23.96
CA GLU A 661 29.57 28.17 -23.00
C GLU A 661 28.60 27.93 -21.82
N LYS A 662 27.45 27.28 -22.07
CA LYS A 662 26.32 27.19 -21.13
C LYS A 662 26.06 25.79 -20.56
N LEU A 663 27.01 24.86 -20.68
CA LEU A 663 26.79 23.47 -20.35
C LEU A 663 26.62 23.25 -18.82
N GLU A 664 25.44 22.82 -18.41
CA GLU A 664 25.05 22.51 -17.02
C GLU A 664 25.13 21.00 -16.73
N ALA A 665 24.91 20.14 -17.73
CA ALA A 665 24.95 18.68 -17.59
C ALA A 665 25.71 18.02 -18.76
N LEU A 666 26.63 17.10 -18.42
CA LEU A 666 27.44 16.37 -19.40
C LEU A 666 27.42 14.87 -19.10
N LYS A 667 27.03 14.05 -20.07
CA LYS A 667 27.05 12.57 -19.95
C LYS A 667 27.99 12.00 -21.00
N LEU A 668 28.97 11.24 -20.52
CA LEU A 668 30.02 10.57 -21.28
C LEU A 668 30.12 9.11 -20.78
N ARG A 669 29.02 8.36 -20.88
CA ARG A 669 28.97 6.98 -20.38
C ARG A 669 29.50 6.02 -21.45
N ASN A 670 29.98 4.84 -21.03
CA ASN A 670 30.48 3.80 -21.93
C ASN A 670 31.58 4.29 -22.90
N LEU A 671 32.42 5.26 -22.53
CA LEU A 671 33.42 5.79 -23.47
C LEU A 671 34.47 4.73 -23.85
N PRO A 672 34.91 4.72 -25.13
CA PRO A 672 36.11 4.00 -25.55
C PRO A 672 37.38 4.68 -24.99
N SER A 673 38.55 4.12 -25.29
CA SER A 673 39.84 4.70 -24.89
C SER A 673 40.07 6.06 -25.55
N LEU A 674 40.29 7.09 -24.74
CA LEU A 674 40.66 8.43 -25.22
C LEU A 674 42.12 8.45 -25.68
N GLU A 675 42.39 9.12 -26.80
CA GLU A 675 43.76 9.33 -27.31
C GLU A 675 44.47 10.50 -26.62
N GLN A 676 43.72 11.48 -26.11
CA GLN A 676 44.23 12.70 -25.48
C GLN A 676 43.83 12.79 -24.00
N SER A 677 44.77 13.21 -23.16
CA SER A 677 44.50 13.52 -21.73
C SER A 677 43.58 14.74 -21.60
N LEU A 678 42.62 14.65 -20.69
CA LEU A 678 41.69 15.74 -20.37
C LEU A 678 42.25 16.72 -19.31
N THR A 679 43.35 16.35 -18.65
CA THR A 679 43.82 17.00 -17.41
C THR A 679 44.21 18.47 -17.60
N ASP A 680 44.90 18.78 -18.71
CA ASP A 680 45.47 20.11 -18.99
C ASP A 680 44.56 20.96 -19.89
N LEU A 681 43.27 20.61 -19.98
CA LEU A 681 42.31 21.23 -20.87
C LEU A 681 41.42 22.24 -20.12
N ASP A 682 41.35 23.47 -20.64
CA ASP A 682 40.44 24.50 -20.14
C ASP A 682 39.08 24.42 -20.87
N PHE A 683 38.00 24.17 -20.13
CA PHE A 683 36.64 24.10 -20.66
C PHE A 683 35.88 25.41 -20.40
N SER A 684 35.25 25.97 -21.44
CA SER A 684 34.51 27.25 -21.32
C SER A 684 33.37 27.17 -20.30
N PHE A 685 32.75 25.99 -20.15
CA PHE A 685 31.69 25.70 -19.19
C PHE A 685 32.16 25.41 -17.74
N LYS A 686 33.43 25.66 -17.38
CA LYS A 686 33.98 25.34 -16.04
C LYS A 686 33.20 25.95 -14.85
N ASN A 687 32.53 27.07 -15.07
CA ASN A 687 31.72 27.75 -14.05
C ASN A 687 30.20 27.47 -14.15
N THR A 688 29.75 26.73 -15.17
CA THR A 688 28.33 26.42 -15.41
C THR A 688 27.97 24.96 -15.17
N LEU A 689 28.93 24.02 -15.25
CA LEU A 689 28.65 22.60 -15.07
C LEU A 689 28.18 22.25 -13.65
N ILE A 690 27.01 21.62 -13.57
CA ILE A 690 26.32 21.17 -12.35
C ILE A 690 26.37 19.64 -12.21
N SER A 691 26.30 18.90 -13.31
CA SER A 691 26.23 17.43 -13.31
C SER A 691 27.16 16.82 -14.35
N ILE A 692 27.90 15.78 -13.97
CA ILE A 692 28.69 14.97 -14.91
C ILE A 692 28.54 13.47 -14.64
N ASP A 693 28.36 12.69 -15.71
CA ASP A 693 28.21 11.23 -15.67
C ASP A 693 29.20 10.57 -16.63
N LEU A 694 30.22 9.89 -16.08
CA LEU A 694 31.29 9.21 -16.81
C LEU A 694 31.17 7.67 -16.69
N SER A 695 30.05 7.16 -16.20
CA SER A 695 29.90 5.75 -15.76
C SER A 695 30.18 4.73 -16.89
N ASN A 696 30.65 3.54 -16.53
CA ASN A 696 31.08 2.45 -17.43
C ASN A 696 32.31 2.77 -18.32
N SER A 697 33.06 3.86 -18.05
CA SER A 697 34.20 4.29 -18.89
C SER A 697 35.56 3.88 -18.29
N LYS A 698 36.28 2.96 -18.95
CA LYS A 698 37.36 2.17 -18.35
C LYS A 698 38.77 2.80 -18.32
N PHE A 699 38.96 3.97 -18.93
CA PHE A 699 40.31 4.48 -19.26
C PHE A 699 40.70 5.79 -18.55
N LEU A 700 39.80 6.38 -17.75
CA LEU A 700 39.88 7.78 -17.28
C LEU A 700 40.71 8.05 -16.00
N GLN A 701 41.38 7.05 -15.41
CA GLN A 701 41.87 7.20 -14.02
C GLN A 701 42.84 8.38 -13.80
N LYS A 702 43.76 8.64 -14.73
CA LYS A 702 44.69 9.79 -14.64
C LYS A 702 43.98 11.10 -14.93
N ASP A 703 43.02 11.07 -15.84
CA ASP A 703 42.28 12.23 -16.31
C ASP A 703 41.34 12.81 -15.26
N LEU A 704 40.88 12.03 -14.27
CA LEU A 704 40.00 12.49 -13.18
C LEU A 704 40.41 13.82 -12.52
N ALA A 705 41.68 14.22 -12.60
CA ALA A 705 42.15 15.54 -12.21
C ALA A 705 41.45 16.72 -12.96
N PHE A 706 41.00 16.54 -14.21
CA PHE A 706 40.26 17.56 -14.97
C PHE A 706 38.98 18.01 -14.26
N LEU A 707 38.36 17.14 -13.46
CA LEU A 707 37.15 17.44 -12.68
C LEU A 707 37.34 18.58 -11.67
N CYS A 708 38.58 18.85 -11.27
CA CYS A 708 38.92 19.87 -10.27
C CYS A 708 38.67 21.31 -10.73
N GLN A 709 38.39 21.54 -12.02
CA GLN A 709 38.09 22.87 -12.57
C GLN A 709 36.61 23.28 -12.42
N PHE A 710 35.70 22.34 -12.15
CA PHE A 710 34.26 22.59 -12.13
C PHE A 710 33.76 23.07 -10.77
N ASN A 711 33.83 24.37 -10.53
CA ASN A 711 33.47 24.99 -9.25
C ASN A 711 31.99 24.73 -8.83
N CYS A 712 31.10 24.58 -9.80
CA CYS A 712 29.65 24.45 -9.60
C CYS A 712 29.14 23.00 -9.52
N LEU A 713 30.02 21.99 -9.59
CA LEU A 713 29.64 20.58 -9.72
C LEU A 713 28.93 20.05 -8.46
N LYS A 714 27.65 19.66 -8.61
CA LYS A 714 26.80 19.11 -7.54
C LYS A 714 26.56 17.62 -7.67
N GLU A 715 26.61 17.06 -8.87
CA GLU A 715 26.38 15.64 -9.15
C GLU A 715 27.53 15.06 -9.98
N LEU A 716 28.15 13.99 -9.46
CA LEU A 716 29.23 13.26 -10.13
C LEU A 716 28.88 11.77 -10.13
N LYS A 717 28.90 11.14 -11.31
CA LYS A 717 28.76 9.69 -11.46
C LYS A 717 29.95 9.13 -12.21
N ILE A 718 30.59 8.14 -11.61
CA ILE A 718 31.75 7.40 -12.11
C ILE A 718 31.62 5.91 -11.76
N ALA A 719 30.39 5.38 -11.84
CA ALA A 719 30.10 3.99 -11.49
C ALA A 719 30.68 3.01 -12.53
N ASN A 720 31.15 1.83 -12.07
CA ASN A 720 31.63 0.74 -12.92
C ASN A 720 32.74 1.15 -13.93
N CYS A 721 33.66 2.03 -13.51
CA CYS A 721 34.73 2.55 -14.36
C CYS A 721 36.03 1.71 -14.32
N ASP A 722 36.04 0.57 -13.62
CA ASP A 722 37.20 -0.33 -13.45
C ASP A 722 38.47 0.41 -12.95
N PHE A 723 38.28 1.44 -12.12
CA PHE A 723 39.39 2.22 -11.59
C PHE A 723 40.22 1.41 -10.59
N LYS A 724 41.54 1.54 -10.67
CA LYS A 724 42.43 0.94 -9.67
C LYS A 724 42.23 1.60 -8.30
N PRO A 725 42.34 0.86 -7.18
CA PRO A 725 42.20 1.42 -5.85
C PRO A 725 43.13 2.61 -5.59
N GLY A 726 42.65 3.57 -4.80
CA GLY A 726 43.29 4.85 -4.55
C GLY A 726 43.06 5.88 -5.65
N PHE A 727 42.06 5.71 -6.52
CA PHE A 727 41.78 6.65 -7.62
C PHE A 727 41.26 8.01 -7.14
N MET A 728 40.58 8.07 -6.00
CA MET A 728 39.97 9.30 -5.49
C MET A 728 41.02 10.38 -5.20
N ARG A 729 42.30 10.02 -5.02
CA ARG A 729 43.41 10.98 -4.85
C ARG A 729 43.65 11.88 -6.06
N PHE A 730 43.23 11.45 -7.26
CA PHE A 730 43.37 12.25 -8.49
C PHE A 730 42.31 13.36 -8.56
N ILE A 731 41.15 13.14 -7.91
CA ILE A 731 40.13 14.16 -7.70
C ILE A 731 40.51 14.94 -6.43
N LYS A 732 40.95 16.19 -6.58
CA LYS A 732 41.36 17.04 -5.43
C LYS A 732 40.13 17.51 -4.64
N PHE A 733 39.56 16.62 -3.82
CA PHE A 733 38.38 16.83 -2.95
C PHE A 733 38.54 17.90 -1.83
N GLY A 734 39.48 18.84 -1.97
CA GLY A 734 39.58 20.04 -1.15
C GLY A 734 38.56 21.11 -1.57
N PHE A 735 39.03 22.34 -1.80
CA PHE A 735 38.16 23.49 -2.10
C PHE A 735 37.25 23.26 -3.34
N SER A 736 37.77 22.63 -4.41
CA SER A 736 37.07 22.51 -5.71
C SER A 736 35.79 21.68 -5.69
N CYS A 737 35.71 20.61 -4.89
CA CYS A 737 34.53 19.73 -4.85
C CYS A 737 33.62 19.99 -3.63
N SER A 738 33.78 21.13 -2.96
CA SER A 738 33.00 21.50 -1.78
C SER A 738 31.50 21.67 -2.08
N SER A 739 31.14 21.94 -3.34
CA SER A 739 29.77 22.04 -3.87
C SER A 739 29.07 20.69 -4.12
N LEU A 740 29.80 19.57 -4.06
CA LEU A 740 29.28 18.24 -4.41
C LEU A 740 28.23 17.75 -3.39
N GLN A 741 27.09 17.30 -3.91
CA GLN A 741 25.92 16.85 -3.14
C GLN A 741 25.54 15.41 -3.44
N LYS A 742 25.67 14.96 -4.69
CA LYS A 742 25.42 13.58 -5.10
C LYS A 742 26.68 12.97 -5.69
N LEU A 743 27.02 11.77 -5.24
CA LEU A 743 28.15 11.01 -5.73
C LEU A 743 27.74 9.56 -5.99
N ASP A 744 28.04 9.06 -7.18
CA ASP A 744 27.97 7.64 -7.52
C ASP A 744 29.34 7.12 -7.91
N ILE A 745 29.87 6.20 -7.09
CA ILE A 745 31.15 5.51 -7.29
C ILE A 745 30.99 3.99 -7.21
N SER A 746 29.75 3.50 -7.31
CA SER A 746 29.44 2.08 -7.20
C SER A 746 30.18 1.22 -8.23
N GLU A 747 30.35 -0.06 -7.92
CA GLU A 747 30.99 -1.05 -8.80
C GLU A 747 32.45 -0.73 -9.19
N ASN A 748 33.15 0.12 -8.42
CA ASN A 748 34.60 0.29 -8.47
C ASN A 748 35.29 -0.38 -7.28
N GLN A 749 36.58 -0.70 -7.42
CA GLN A 749 37.40 -1.19 -6.31
C GLN A 749 37.98 0.00 -5.52
N LEU A 750 37.70 0.05 -4.22
CA LEU A 750 38.13 1.13 -3.32
C LEU A 750 39.25 0.65 -2.38
N ASP A 751 40.17 1.54 -2.00
CA ASP A 751 41.08 1.33 -0.88
C ASP A 751 40.75 2.23 0.35
N ILE A 752 41.59 2.16 1.38
CA ILE A 752 41.45 2.98 2.59
C ILE A 752 41.65 4.49 2.33
N HIS A 753 42.34 4.87 1.26
CA HIS A 753 42.58 6.26 0.87
C HIS A 753 41.41 6.82 0.07
N ASP A 754 40.69 5.98 -0.69
CA ASP A 754 39.42 6.36 -1.31
C ASP A 754 38.35 6.67 -0.25
N ILE A 755 38.20 5.80 0.76
CA ILE A 755 37.28 6.03 1.88
C ILE A 755 37.69 7.27 2.70
N TYR A 756 38.99 7.50 2.89
CA TYR A 756 39.48 8.74 3.50
C TYR A 756 39.09 9.98 2.67
N SER A 757 39.24 9.92 1.35
CA SER A 757 38.86 11.01 0.44
C SER A 757 37.36 11.32 0.50
N LEU A 758 36.52 10.29 0.58
CA LEU A 758 35.07 10.44 0.81
C LEU A 758 34.76 11.18 2.11
N SER A 759 35.52 10.93 3.18
CA SER A 759 35.27 11.58 4.49
C SER A 759 35.42 13.11 4.49
N LEU A 760 36.06 13.67 3.46
CA LEU A 760 36.23 15.12 3.28
C LEU A 760 34.96 15.79 2.70
N LEU A 761 34.03 15.03 2.11
CA LEU A 761 32.83 15.52 1.44
C LEU A 761 31.69 15.87 2.43
N LYS A 762 31.75 17.10 2.98
CA LYS A 762 30.79 17.57 4.01
C LYS A 762 29.36 17.84 3.52
N ASN A 763 29.16 18.06 2.22
CA ASN A 763 27.87 18.47 1.64
C ASN A 763 27.05 17.35 1.00
N LEU A 764 27.54 16.11 1.06
CA LEU A 764 26.93 14.96 0.42
C LEU A 764 25.56 14.60 1.03
N ASN A 765 24.53 14.57 0.19
CA ASN A 765 23.15 14.18 0.53
C ASN A 765 22.72 12.84 -0.11
N TYR A 766 23.41 12.42 -1.19
CA TYR A 766 23.22 11.16 -1.88
C TYR A 766 24.58 10.49 -2.13
N LEU A 767 24.70 9.21 -1.75
CA LEU A 767 25.86 8.38 -2.04
C LEU A 767 25.40 7.04 -2.62
N SER A 768 26.00 6.64 -3.74
CA SER A 768 25.94 5.28 -4.27
C SER A 768 27.36 4.69 -4.30
N ILE A 769 27.54 3.54 -3.66
CA ILE A 769 28.87 2.97 -3.35
C ILE A 769 28.83 1.44 -3.23
N THR A 770 29.93 0.79 -3.62
CA THR A 770 30.22 -0.62 -3.31
C THR A 770 31.27 -0.65 -2.21
N VAL A 771 30.98 -1.31 -1.09
CA VAL A 771 31.83 -1.35 0.11
C VAL A 771 32.45 -2.74 0.24
N ASP A 772 33.79 -2.82 0.21
CA ASP A 772 34.53 -4.02 0.59
C ASP A 772 34.75 -4.06 2.11
N ASP A 773 34.42 -5.20 2.72
CA ASP A 773 34.49 -5.44 4.15
C ASP A 773 35.90 -5.35 4.74
N ARG A 774 36.90 -5.86 4.01
CA ARG A 774 38.30 -5.88 4.47
C ARG A 774 38.85 -4.47 4.44
N ILE A 775 38.58 -3.73 3.37
CA ILE A 775 38.99 -2.34 3.21
C ILE A 775 38.32 -1.44 4.24
N TYR A 776 37.00 -1.58 4.46
CA TYR A 776 36.31 -0.79 5.47
C TYR A 776 36.81 -1.09 6.90
N MET A 777 37.10 -2.35 7.24
CA MET A 777 37.71 -2.70 8.53
C MET A 777 39.10 -2.09 8.72
N GLN A 778 39.95 -2.12 7.69
CA GLN A 778 41.27 -1.46 7.73
C GLN A 778 41.14 0.06 7.88
N PHE A 779 40.16 0.67 7.21
CA PHE A 779 39.85 2.09 7.36
C PHE A 779 39.41 2.41 8.81
N VAL A 780 38.43 1.68 9.36
CA VAL A 780 37.91 1.91 10.72
C VAL A 780 39.00 1.72 11.78
N ALA A 781 39.86 0.71 11.63
CA ALA A 781 40.98 0.47 12.54
C ALA A 781 42.01 1.62 12.56
N ARG A 782 42.12 2.39 11.47
CA ARG A 782 43.11 3.47 11.30
C ARG A 782 42.56 4.88 11.51
N TYR A 783 41.31 5.13 11.13
CA TYR A 783 40.70 6.47 11.09
C TYR A 783 39.36 6.56 11.86
N GLY A 784 38.82 5.44 12.35
CA GLY A 784 37.50 5.38 12.98
C GLY A 784 36.34 5.33 11.98
N ASN A 785 35.10 5.43 12.48
CA ASN A 785 33.90 5.38 11.65
C ASN A 785 33.69 6.70 10.87
N ILE A 786 33.41 6.58 9.57
CA ILE A 786 33.00 7.69 8.70
C ILE A 786 31.50 7.99 8.88
N SER A 787 31.14 9.27 9.08
CA SER A 787 29.74 9.71 9.14
C SER A 787 29.52 10.98 8.32
N PHE A 788 28.45 11.00 7.52
CA PHE A 788 28.09 12.11 6.65
C PHE A 788 26.91 12.89 7.27
N SER A 789 27.17 14.14 7.67
CA SER A 789 26.17 14.95 8.40
C SER A 789 24.88 15.23 7.62
N LYS A 790 24.90 15.23 6.28
CA LYS A 790 23.77 15.58 5.41
C LYS A 790 23.23 14.39 4.58
N LEU A 791 23.79 13.20 4.72
CA LEU A 791 23.44 12.05 3.86
C LEU A 791 22.03 11.55 4.15
N SER A 792 21.09 11.90 3.27
CA SER A 792 19.69 11.49 3.33
C SER A 792 19.40 10.21 2.56
N THR A 793 20.17 9.91 1.52
CA THR A 793 19.99 8.73 0.66
C THR A 793 21.31 7.97 0.49
N LEU A 794 21.29 6.67 0.76
CA LEU A 794 22.41 5.75 0.54
C LEU A 794 21.96 4.59 -0.34
N VAL A 795 22.73 4.29 -1.38
CA VAL A 795 22.55 3.13 -2.26
C VAL A 795 23.79 2.24 -2.14
N LEU A 796 23.57 0.95 -1.89
CA LEU A 796 24.63 -0.05 -1.77
C LEU A 796 24.47 -1.11 -2.87
N LEU A 797 25.47 -1.21 -3.75
CA LEU A 797 25.49 -2.13 -4.90
C LEU A 797 26.49 -3.26 -4.67
N SER A 798 26.07 -4.49 -5.02
CA SER A 798 26.96 -5.65 -5.19
C SER A 798 27.84 -5.99 -3.97
N THR A 799 27.37 -5.66 -2.76
CA THR A 799 28.08 -5.95 -1.50
C THR A 799 27.64 -7.29 -0.92
N SER A 800 28.60 -8.19 -0.68
CA SER A 800 28.37 -9.34 0.20
C SER A 800 28.19 -8.83 1.62
N THR A 801 26.97 -8.82 2.14
CA THR A 801 26.67 -8.08 3.36
C THR A 801 27.10 -8.86 4.60
N THR A 802 28.29 -8.56 5.15
CA THR A 802 28.67 -9.08 6.48
C THR A 802 28.31 -8.07 7.58
N LYS A 803 28.94 -8.21 8.76
CA LYS A 803 28.75 -7.32 9.92
C LYS A 803 29.19 -5.87 9.64
N ILE A 804 29.98 -5.65 8.59
CA ILE A 804 30.83 -4.47 8.41
C ILE A 804 30.13 -3.33 7.65
N PRO A 805 29.40 -3.55 6.53
CA PRO A 805 28.66 -2.48 5.85
C PRO A 805 27.50 -1.96 6.72
N MET A 806 27.02 -2.78 7.68
CA MET A 806 26.06 -2.35 8.69
C MET A 806 26.64 -1.32 9.69
N GLN A 807 27.94 -1.35 9.99
CA GLN A 807 28.60 -0.31 10.78
C GLN A 807 28.67 1.01 10.00
N PHE A 808 28.95 0.94 8.70
CA PHE A 808 28.88 2.09 7.80
C PHE A 808 27.47 2.70 7.74
N ILE A 809 26.42 1.88 7.58
CA ILE A 809 25.02 2.35 7.58
C ILE A 809 24.63 3.00 8.91
N THR A 810 24.94 2.35 10.04
CA THR A 810 24.52 2.85 11.38
C THR A 810 25.23 4.13 11.82
N ALA A 811 26.37 4.47 11.21
CA ALA A 811 27.04 5.75 11.41
C ALA A 811 26.30 6.94 10.74
N GLN A 812 25.35 6.70 9.82
CA GLN A 812 24.65 7.75 9.06
C GLN A 812 23.37 8.23 9.76
N LEU A 813 23.53 9.16 10.70
CA LEU A 813 22.42 9.66 11.54
C LEU A 813 21.29 10.34 10.75
N SER A 814 21.61 10.96 9.61
CA SER A 814 20.66 11.72 8.78
C SER A 814 19.91 10.87 7.75
N LEU A 815 20.12 9.55 7.73
CA LEU A 815 19.63 8.67 6.67
C LEU A 815 18.10 8.49 6.70
N ILE A 816 17.48 8.78 5.55
CA ILE A 816 16.03 8.67 5.30
C ILE A 816 15.77 7.48 4.38
N ASN A 817 16.47 7.42 3.25
CA ASN A 817 16.30 6.42 2.20
C ASN A 817 17.53 5.51 2.15
N LEU A 818 17.31 4.19 2.20
CA LEU A 818 18.37 3.19 2.07
C LEU A 818 17.94 2.18 1.01
N HIS A 819 18.73 2.10 -0.06
CA HIS A 819 18.49 1.20 -1.18
C HIS A 819 19.60 0.16 -1.28
N PHE A 820 19.20 -1.05 -1.60
CA PHE A 820 20.07 -2.20 -1.75
C PHE A 820 19.84 -2.82 -3.12
N ILE A 821 20.91 -3.00 -3.89
CA ILE A 821 20.86 -3.51 -5.26
C ILE A 821 21.87 -4.67 -5.37
N ASN A 822 21.45 -5.80 -5.94
CA ASN A 822 22.26 -7.00 -6.11
C ASN A 822 22.93 -7.52 -4.81
N LEU A 823 22.17 -7.63 -3.72
CA LEU A 823 22.67 -8.22 -2.48
C LEU A 823 22.74 -9.75 -2.53
N THR A 824 23.90 -10.30 -2.15
CA THR A 824 24.00 -11.66 -1.64
C THR A 824 23.80 -11.65 -0.12
N ILE A 825 22.62 -12.10 0.31
CA ILE A 825 22.22 -12.11 1.73
C ILE A 825 22.63 -13.44 2.38
N ASN A 826 23.72 -13.43 3.17
CA ASN A 826 23.98 -14.50 4.13
C ASN A 826 22.96 -14.44 5.29
N ASP A 827 22.45 -15.59 5.74
CA ASP A 827 21.35 -15.71 6.73
C ASP A 827 21.53 -14.92 8.06
N GLY A 828 22.76 -14.52 8.38
CA GLY A 828 23.05 -13.64 9.50
C GLY A 828 22.49 -12.21 9.36
N ILE A 829 22.25 -11.68 8.16
CA ILE A 829 21.97 -10.25 7.94
C ILE A 829 20.59 -9.83 8.44
N LEU A 830 19.55 -10.67 8.35
CA LEU A 830 18.28 -10.35 8.99
C LEU A 830 18.47 -10.13 10.51
N SER A 831 19.44 -10.81 11.12
CA SER A 831 19.81 -10.60 12.53
C SER A 831 20.70 -9.38 12.82
N TYR A 832 21.03 -8.59 11.79
CA TYR A 832 21.69 -7.27 11.90
C TYR A 832 20.81 -6.11 11.41
N LEU A 833 19.99 -6.30 10.36
CA LEU A 833 18.93 -5.36 9.96
C LEU A 833 17.85 -5.27 11.04
N HIS A 834 17.49 -6.40 11.65
CA HIS A 834 17.08 -6.37 13.06
C HIS A 834 18.34 -6.08 13.89
N LEU A 835 18.61 -4.79 14.15
CA LEU A 835 19.65 -4.32 15.08
C LEU A 835 19.85 -5.33 16.20
N ARG A 836 21.02 -5.99 16.29
CA ARG A 836 21.34 -6.82 17.46
C ARG A 836 22.39 -6.19 18.38
N PRO A 837 22.15 -6.22 19.71
CA PRO A 837 21.13 -7.04 20.39
C PRO A 837 19.80 -6.31 20.66
N GLY A 838 18.92 -6.12 19.68
CA GLY A 838 17.50 -5.92 19.93
C GLY A 838 16.88 -7.20 20.50
N CYS A 839 15.96 -7.03 21.44
CA CYS A 839 15.21 -8.12 22.01
C CYS A 839 14.19 -8.65 20.98
N LYS A 840 14.58 -9.60 20.12
CA LYS A 840 13.65 -10.21 19.14
C LYS A 840 12.44 -10.86 19.81
N GLU A 841 12.59 -11.34 21.04
CA GLU A 841 11.51 -11.86 21.87
C GLU A 841 10.49 -10.77 22.22
N ARG A 842 10.94 -9.55 22.54
CA ARG A 842 10.09 -8.37 22.80
C ARG A 842 9.21 -7.99 21.60
N LEU A 843 9.61 -8.33 20.36
CA LEU A 843 8.74 -8.14 19.20
C LEU A 843 7.43 -8.93 19.33
N TYR A 844 7.54 -10.16 19.86
CA TYR A 844 6.45 -11.13 19.98
C TYR A 844 5.74 -11.11 21.33
N LEU A 845 6.26 -10.37 22.32
CA LEU A 845 5.55 -10.11 23.57
C LEU A 845 4.34 -9.18 23.36
N PRO A 846 3.30 -9.28 24.19
CA PRO A 846 2.15 -8.37 24.17
C PRO A 846 2.54 -6.90 24.42
N ARG A 847 1.85 -5.95 23.77
CA ARG A 847 2.02 -4.50 24.04
C ARG A 847 1.74 -4.08 25.48
N THR A 848 0.92 -4.86 26.20
CA THR A 848 0.64 -4.70 27.63
C THR A 848 1.78 -5.16 28.55
N GLU A 849 2.73 -5.95 28.04
CA GLU A 849 3.85 -6.52 28.79
C GLU A 849 5.19 -6.03 28.23
N LEU A 850 5.26 -4.73 27.91
CA LEU A 850 6.40 -4.03 27.30
C LEU A 850 6.77 -4.51 25.88
N GLY A 851 6.05 -5.48 25.31
CA GLY A 851 6.27 -5.99 23.96
C GLY A 851 5.79 -5.08 22.83
N ARG A 852 5.95 -5.53 21.58
CA ARG A 852 5.47 -4.81 20.39
C ARG A 852 4.23 -5.43 19.72
N GLY A 853 3.78 -6.61 20.18
CA GLY A 853 2.55 -7.25 19.73
C GLY A 853 2.57 -7.80 18.30
N LEU A 854 3.77 -8.09 17.76
CA LEU A 854 3.88 -8.79 16.48
C LEU A 854 3.65 -10.29 16.68
N HIS A 855 3.20 -10.98 15.64
CA HIS A 855 3.04 -12.43 15.68
C HIS A 855 4.25 -13.11 15.06
N SER A 856 4.82 -14.10 15.76
CA SER A 856 5.81 -15.00 15.16
C SER A 856 5.10 -16.02 14.27
N VAL A 857 5.59 -16.19 13.04
CA VAL A 857 5.09 -17.20 12.09
C VAL A 857 5.32 -18.60 12.65
N GLU A 858 6.45 -18.84 13.32
CA GLU A 858 6.78 -20.10 14.00
C GLU A 858 5.77 -20.43 15.12
N LEU A 859 5.45 -19.45 15.96
CA LEU A 859 4.51 -19.66 17.07
C LEU A 859 3.06 -19.83 16.56
N ARG A 860 2.68 -19.13 15.48
CA ARG A 860 1.37 -19.29 14.83
C ARG A 860 1.23 -20.62 14.10
N SER A 861 2.25 -21.10 13.40
CA SER A 861 2.17 -22.38 12.68
C SER A 861 2.05 -23.56 13.65
N GLU A 862 2.73 -23.51 14.80
CA GLU A 862 2.52 -24.46 15.90
C GLU A 862 1.05 -24.50 16.37
N HIS A 863 0.42 -23.34 16.53
CA HIS A 863 -1.01 -23.24 16.88
C HIS A 863 -1.94 -23.75 15.80
N MET A 864 -1.66 -23.46 14.52
CA MET A 864 -2.45 -23.92 13.38
C MET A 864 -2.41 -25.45 13.26
N LEU A 865 -1.21 -26.04 13.24
CA LEU A 865 -1.01 -27.48 13.15
C LEU A 865 -1.61 -28.25 14.33
N LEU A 866 -1.49 -27.72 15.56
CA LEU A 866 -2.11 -28.34 16.73
C LEU A 866 -3.65 -28.32 16.67
N LYS A 867 -4.22 -27.22 16.16
CA LYS A 867 -5.67 -27.07 15.95
C LYS A 867 -6.18 -28.02 14.87
N GLU A 868 -5.49 -28.14 13.73
CA GLU A 868 -5.89 -29.02 12.62
C GLU A 868 -6.01 -30.48 13.06
N ILE A 869 -5.06 -31.02 13.83
CA ILE A 869 -5.16 -32.39 14.38
C ILE A 869 -6.45 -32.58 15.20
N SER A 870 -6.89 -31.55 15.95
CA SER A 870 -8.10 -31.66 16.78
C SER A 870 -9.40 -31.69 15.97
N THR A 871 -9.36 -31.27 14.71
CA THR A 871 -10.52 -31.17 13.80
C THR A 871 -10.54 -32.22 12.67
N ILE A 872 -9.45 -32.96 12.47
CA ILE A 872 -9.32 -33.93 11.37
C ILE A 872 -10.09 -35.24 11.66
N ARG A 873 -10.80 -35.75 10.65
CA ARG A 873 -11.51 -37.04 10.70
C ARG A 873 -10.53 -38.19 10.97
N ALA A 874 -10.93 -39.16 11.80
CA ALA A 874 -10.07 -40.25 12.27
C ALA A 874 -9.36 -41.05 11.16
N ALA A 875 -10.00 -41.22 9.98
CA ALA A 875 -9.40 -41.89 8.83
C ALA A 875 -8.17 -41.14 8.27
N ILE A 876 -8.27 -39.82 8.10
CA ILE A 876 -7.17 -38.96 7.62
C ILE A 876 -6.06 -38.94 8.68
N SER A 877 -6.43 -38.79 9.97
CA SER A 877 -5.46 -38.86 11.06
C SER A 877 -4.67 -40.17 11.07
N LYS A 878 -5.28 -41.30 10.69
CA LYS A 878 -4.59 -42.60 10.57
C LYS A 878 -3.58 -42.62 9.40
N VAL A 879 -3.92 -42.01 8.25
CA VAL A 879 -3.01 -41.89 7.10
C VAL A 879 -1.81 -40.99 7.43
N GLU A 880 -2.05 -39.82 8.02
CA GLU A 880 -1.01 -38.89 8.46
C GLU A 880 -0.03 -39.54 9.47
N ASN A 881 -0.56 -40.27 10.45
CA ASN A 881 0.26 -41.01 11.42
C ASN A 881 1.07 -42.14 10.79
N ASN A 882 0.51 -42.90 9.84
CA ASN A 882 1.23 -43.94 9.11
C ASN A 882 2.38 -43.35 8.28
N ASN A 883 2.14 -42.20 7.64
CA ASN A 883 3.12 -41.49 6.82
C ASN A 883 4.14 -40.66 7.63
N ARG A 884 3.99 -40.60 8.97
CA ARG A 884 4.84 -39.82 9.90
C ARG A 884 5.04 -38.36 9.47
N THR A 885 3.99 -37.74 8.96
CA THR A 885 4.06 -36.35 8.47
C THR A 885 4.34 -35.37 9.60
N HIS A 886 4.76 -34.14 9.25
CA HIS A 886 4.97 -33.07 10.22
C HIS A 886 3.69 -32.78 11.05
N LEU A 887 2.52 -32.95 10.45
CA LEU A 887 1.21 -32.81 11.10
C LEU A 887 0.93 -33.94 12.12
N ALA A 888 1.38 -35.18 11.87
CA ALA A 888 1.29 -36.25 12.86
C ALA A 888 2.26 -36.03 14.05
N LEU A 889 3.48 -35.56 13.77
CA LEU A 889 4.56 -35.47 14.75
C LEU A 889 4.52 -34.21 15.65
N ILE A 890 3.79 -33.16 15.26
CA ILE A 890 3.77 -31.86 15.97
C ILE A 890 3.42 -31.99 17.46
N LYS A 891 2.54 -32.91 17.88
CA LYS A 891 2.25 -33.13 19.32
C LYS A 891 3.50 -33.59 20.10
N GLY A 892 4.30 -34.49 19.52
CA GLY A 892 5.56 -34.93 20.10
C GLY A 892 6.62 -33.82 20.09
N PHE A 893 6.71 -33.09 18.98
CA PHE A 893 7.62 -31.94 18.84
C PHE A 893 7.35 -30.86 19.90
N LEU A 894 6.10 -30.45 20.09
CA LEU A 894 5.70 -29.46 21.11
C LEU A 894 5.98 -29.98 22.54
N LYS A 895 5.73 -31.27 22.80
CA LYS A 895 6.05 -31.92 24.09
C LYS A 895 7.53 -31.76 24.43
N VAL A 896 8.43 -32.00 23.46
CA VAL A 896 9.89 -31.86 23.64
C VAL A 896 10.32 -30.39 23.72
N LYS A 897 9.86 -29.55 22.79
CA LYS A 897 10.28 -28.14 22.64
C LYS A 897 9.89 -27.25 23.81
N TYR A 898 8.75 -27.54 24.45
CA TYR A 898 8.18 -26.73 25.55
C TYR A 898 8.06 -27.50 26.88
N ARG A 899 8.52 -28.76 26.95
CA ARG A 899 8.45 -29.64 28.14
C ARG A 899 7.02 -29.83 28.68
N LEU A 900 6.06 -30.03 27.78
CA LEU A 900 4.63 -30.13 28.11
C LEU A 900 4.19 -31.55 28.53
N VAL A 901 3.03 -31.64 29.20
CA VAL A 901 2.38 -32.92 29.58
C VAL A 901 1.42 -33.37 28.46
N GLU A 902 1.00 -34.64 28.45
CA GLU A 902 0.40 -35.33 27.29
C GLU A 902 -0.88 -34.74 26.69
N LYS A 903 -1.62 -33.93 27.44
CA LYS A 903 -2.71 -33.10 26.89
C LYS A 903 -2.26 -31.64 26.86
N VAL A 904 -2.05 -31.12 25.66
CA VAL A 904 -1.76 -29.71 25.39
C VAL A 904 -3.05 -29.00 24.92
N PRO A 905 -3.86 -28.40 25.81
CA PRO A 905 -4.87 -27.43 25.39
C PRO A 905 -4.20 -26.17 24.86
N ASN A 906 -4.79 -25.51 23.86
CA ASN A 906 -4.20 -24.32 23.19
C ASN A 906 -3.72 -23.24 24.16
N LYS A 907 -4.45 -22.99 25.25
CA LYS A 907 -4.09 -22.02 26.30
C LYS A 907 -2.73 -22.35 26.96
N SER A 908 -2.43 -23.63 27.18
CA SER A 908 -1.13 -24.07 27.74
C SER A 908 0.04 -23.92 26.75
N LEU A 909 -0.24 -23.93 25.43
CA LEU A 909 0.78 -23.64 24.42
C LEU A 909 1.10 -22.14 24.39
N GLU A 910 0.09 -21.25 24.41
CA GLU A 910 0.30 -19.79 24.51
C GLU A 910 1.18 -19.45 25.73
N GLU A 911 0.83 -20.00 26.89
CA GLU A 911 1.55 -19.77 28.16
C GLU A 911 3.00 -20.30 28.11
N ALA A 912 3.22 -21.48 27.52
CA ALA A 912 4.57 -22.04 27.37
C ALA A 912 5.42 -21.33 26.30
N GLN A 913 4.81 -20.82 25.23
CA GLN A 913 5.46 -19.98 24.24
C GLN A 913 5.89 -18.64 24.87
N LEU A 914 5.03 -17.98 25.64
CA LEU A 914 5.35 -16.77 26.39
C LEU A 914 6.45 -17.01 27.44
N ALA A 915 6.35 -18.10 28.20
CA ALA A 915 7.39 -18.48 29.17
C ALA A 915 8.75 -18.71 28.50
N LYS A 916 8.78 -19.34 27.32
CA LYS A 916 10.00 -19.50 26.52
C LYS A 916 10.55 -18.14 26.07
N LEU A 917 9.72 -17.22 25.58
CA LEU A 917 10.15 -15.87 25.21
C LEU A 917 10.79 -15.16 26.42
N TYR A 918 10.15 -15.19 27.59
CA TYR A 918 10.72 -14.60 28.80
C TYR A 918 12.04 -15.24 29.25
N ASN A 919 12.15 -16.57 29.21
CA ASN A 919 13.40 -17.27 29.54
C ASN A 919 14.56 -16.89 28.58
N GLU A 920 14.28 -16.62 27.31
CA GLU A 920 15.28 -16.13 26.34
C GLU A 920 15.66 -14.65 26.55
N ILE A 921 14.82 -13.87 27.25
CA ILE A 921 15.12 -12.50 27.68
C ILE A 921 15.96 -12.49 28.95
N GLU A 922 15.61 -13.31 29.95
CA GLU A 922 16.33 -13.40 31.23
C GLU A 922 17.80 -13.80 31.05
N LYS A 923 18.09 -14.67 30.06
CA LYS A 923 19.47 -15.03 29.66
C LYS A 923 20.34 -13.84 29.21
N ARG A 924 19.76 -12.67 28.92
CA ARG A 924 20.48 -11.51 28.37
C ARG A 924 20.65 -10.42 29.42
N LYS A 925 21.90 -10.21 29.85
CA LYS A 925 22.29 -9.28 30.93
C LYS A 925 21.72 -7.85 30.82
N ILE A 926 21.57 -7.31 29.62
CA ILE A 926 21.06 -5.93 29.42
C ILE A 926 19.53 -5.90 29.42
N HIS A 927 18.87 -6.73 28.61
CA HIS A 927 17.39 -6.74 28.52
C HIS A 927 16.72 -7.22 29.80
N SER A 928 17.31 -8.20 30.48
CA SER A 928 16.79 -8.73 31.75
C SER A 928 16.60 -7.62 32.81
N LYS A 929 17.40 -6.54 32.81
CA LYS A 929 17.18 -5.40 33.73
C LYS A 929 15.75 -4.88 33.69
N LEU A 930 15.24 -4.55 32.51
CA LEU A 930 13.88 -4.04 32.34
C LEU A 930 12.83 -5.07 32.78
N TYR A 931 13.01 -6.33 32.38
CA TYR A 931 12.03 -7.38 32.66
C TYR A 931 12.08 -7.93 34.09
N ASN A 932 13.20 -7.74 34.81
CA ASN A 932 13.31 -8.00 36.24
C ASN A 932 12.42 -7.06 37.06
N ALA A 933 12.06 -5.87 36.53
CA ALA A 933 11.10 -4.99 37.16
C ALA A 933 9.72 -5.67 37.37
N ARG A 934 9.36 -6.66 36.53
CA ARG A 934 8.13 -7.45 36.68
C ARG A 934 8.07 -8.27 37.98
N LYS A 935 9.21 -8.46 38.66
CA LYS A 935 9.34 -9.14 39.95
C LYS A 935 9.26 -8.17 41.14
N ASN A 936 9.17 -6.86 40.87
CA ASN A 936 9.02 -5.82 41.89
C ASN A 936 7.57 -5.31 41.89
N GLU A 937 6.86 -5.55 42.99
CA GLU A 937 5.44 -5.20 43.14
C GLU A 937 5.16 -3.69 43.06
N LEU A 938 6.18 -2.85 43.31
CA LEU A 938 6.08 -1.39 43.19
C LEU A 938 6.14 -0.87 41.74
N VAL A 939 6.52 -1.71 40.76
CA VAL A 939 6.71 -1.26 39.36
C VAL A 939 5.55 -1.67 38.46
N SER A 940 4.73 -0.70 38.09
CA SER A 940 3.63 -0.89 37.14
C SER A 940 4.14 -1.13 35.70
N VAL A 941 4.13 -2.40 35.29
CA VAL A 941 4.44 -2.85 33.91
C VAL A 941 3.40 -2.33 32.91
N SER A 942 2.13 -2.23 33.34
CA SER A 942 1.04 -1.71 32.51
C SER A 942 1.21 -0.23 32.21
N ASP A 943 1.70 0.57 33.16
CA ASP A 943 1.84 2.01 32.98
C ASP A 943 3.13 2.35 32.25
N SER A 944 4.22 1.62 32.55
CA SER A 944 5.49 1.62 31.81
C SER A 944 5.37 1.26 30.32
N SER A 945 4.21 0.72 29.91
CA SER A 945 3.89 0.35 28.52
C SER A 945 2.76 1.17 27.87
N ILE A 946 2.19 2.20 28.51
CA ILE A 946 1.08 3.01 27.94
C ILE A 946 1.42 3.56 26.54
N TRP A 947 2.63 4.08 26.36
CA TRP A 947 3.08 4.66 25.09
C TRP A 947 3.23 3.64 23.94
N LEU A 948 3.26 2.33 24.25
CA LEU A 948 3.26 1.23 23.27
C LEU A 948 1.84 0.82 22.86
N LYS A 949 0.81 1.22 23.60
CA LYS A 949 -0.57 0.83 23.34
C LYS A 949 -1.28 1.85 22.42
N ARG A 950 -1.08 3.16 22.68
CA ARG A 950 -1.62 4.25 21.86
C ARG A 950 -0.80 4.44 20.58
N GLY A 951 -1.43 4.27 19.42
CA GLY A 951 -0.81 4.35 18.08
C GLY A 951 -0.25 5.71 17.64
N ASN A 952 -0.04 6.66 18.55
CA ASN A 952 0.37 8.03 18.29
C ASN A 952 1.87 8.17 17.96
N THR A 953 2.64 7.09 18.10
CA THR A 953 4.09 7.05 17.85
C THR A 953 4.38 6.36 16.51
N ARG A 954 5.09 7.03 15.59
CA ARG A 954 5.53 6.42 14.32
C ARG A 954 6.37 5.15 14.59
N PRO A 955 6.25 4.06 13.81
CA PRO A 955 6.95 2.80 14.09
C PRO A 955 8.48 2.90 14.25
N ARG A 956 9.15 3.81 13.52
CA ARG A 956 10.59 4.10 13.69
C ARG A 956 10.90 4.70 15.07
N ASN A 957 10.06 5.62 15.55
CA ASN A 957 10.21 6.23 16.87
C ASN A 957 9.86 5.22 17.98
N GLU A 958 8.84 4.39 17.78
CA GLU A 958 8.46 3.31 18.70
C GLU A 958 9.64 2.35 18.92
N ALA A 959 10.32 1.96 17.84
CA ALA A 959 11.51 1.11 17.89
C ALA A 959 12.69 1.76 18.62
N VAL A 960 12.97 3.05 18.38
CA VAL A 960 14.03 3.80 19.09
C VAL A 960 13.72 3.92 20.59
N SER A 961 12.48 4.22 20.96
CA SER A 961 12.08 4.27 22.37
C SER A 961 12.15 2.89 23.04
N CYS A 962 11.79 1.80 22.36
CA CYS A 962 11.97 0.44 22.88
C CYS A 962 13.45 0.13 23.15
N TYR A 963 14.33 0.52 22.22
CA TYR A 963 15.78 0.30 22.29
C TYR A 963 16.43 1.07 23.46
N ILE A 964 15.96 2.29 23.74
CA ILE A 964 16.37 3.07 24.91
C ILE A 964 15.86 2.40 26.21
N GLN A 965 14.59 1.99 26.25
CA GLN A 965 13.99 1.32 27.42
C GLN A 965 14.65 -0.04 27.72
N ASP A 966 15.10 -0.76 26.69
CA ASP A 966 15.92 -1.98 26.77
C ASP A 966 17.34 -1.73 27.30
N ARG A 967 17.70 -0.48 27.67
CA ARG A 967 19.03 -0.04 28.17
C ARG A 967 20.19 -0.34 27.20
N ASN A 968 19.91 -0.62 25.93
CA ASN A 968 20.85 -1.19 24.98
C ASN A 968 21.58 -0.15 24.11
N VAL A 969 21.54 1.15 24.49
CA VAL A 969 21.95 2.28 23.64
C VAL A 969 23.38 2.15 23.06
N PHE A 970 24.28 1.45 23.75
CA PHE A 970 25.69 1.30 23.38
C PHE A 970 26.04 -0.02 22.68
N TRP A 971 25.06 -0.78 22.17
CA TRP A 971 25.26 -2.04 21.42
C TRP A 971 26.07 -3.13 22.14
N GLY A 972 26.21 -3.06 23.47
CA GLY A 972 27.11 -3.95 24.22
C GLY A 972 28.60 -3.68 23.97
N ALA A 973 28.98 -2.49 23.51
CA ALA A 973 30.37 -2.10 23.39
C ALA A 973 31.02 -1.96 24.78
N ASP A 974 31.97 -2.84 25.08
CA ASP A 974 32.81 -2.73 26.27
C ASP A 974 33.77 -1.54 26.12
N GLY A 975 33.45 -0.46 26.81
CA GLY A 975 34.24 0.76 26.82
C GLY A 975 34.01 1.56 28.09
N VAL A 976 35.05 2.23 28.58
CA VAL A 976 34.93 3.19 29.68
C VAL A 976 34.22 4.46 29.22
N CYS A 977 33.50 5.09 30.13
CA CYS A 977 32.84 6.36 29.92
C CYS A 977 33.87 7.44 29.57
N GLN A 978 33.73 8.02 28.37
CA GLN A 978 34.67 9.01 27.82
C GLN A 978 34.76 10.31 28.66
N HIS A 979 33.76 10.58 29.51
CA HIS A 979 33.78 11.74 30.40
C HIS A 979 34.60 11.46 31.67
N CYS A 980 34.28 10.39 32.41
CA CYS A 980 34.90 10.13 33.72
C CYS A 980 36.16 9.25 33.66
N GLY A 981 36.31 8.40 32.64
CA GLY A 981 37.39 7.40 32.50
C GLY A 981 37.34 6.22 33.49
N LYS A 982 36.54 6.31 34.56
CA LYS A 982 36.55 5.39 35.72
C LYS A 982 35.56 4.22 35.65
N SER A 983 34.51 4.29 34.82
CA SER A 983 33.40 3.31 34.84
C SER A 983 32.92 2.95 33.43
N GLY A 984 32.32 1.77 33.26
CA GLY A 984 31.78 1.32 31.97
C GLY A 984 30.68 2.26 31.44
N LYS A 985 30.66 2.47 30.12
CA LYS A 985 29.73 3.34 29.39
C LYS A 985 28.33 2.72 29.31
N THR A 986 27.59 2.76 30.41
CA THR A 986 26.20 2.27 30.51
C THR A 986 25.20 3.42 30.55
N VAL A 987 23.93 3.14 30.21
CA VAL A 987 22.84 4.13 30.31
C VAL A 987 22.73 4.63 31.75
N ASP A 988 22.75 3.72 32.71
CA ASP A 988 22.63 4.04 34.14
C ASP A 988 23.79 4.92 34.63
N HIS A 989 25.03 4.62 34.20
CA HIS A 989 26.19 5.45 34.56
C HIS A 989 26.08 6.85 33.98
N LEU A 990 25.82 7.00 32.67
CA LEU A 990 25.72 8.32 32.03
C LEU A 990 24.52 9.13 32.53
N ALA A 991 23.41 8.46 32.84
CA ALA A 991 22.21 9.11 33.32
C ALA A 991 22.33 9.57 34.79
N THR A 992 23.02 8.82 35.66
CA THR A 992 22.87 9.00 37.13
C THR A 992 24.15 8.87 37.95
N ARG A 993 25.28 8.41 37.39
CA ARG A 993 26.52 8.13 38.16
C ARG A 993 27.80 8.76 37.58
N CYS A 994 27.71 9.51 36.48
CA CYS A 994 28.87 10.13 35.84
C CYS A 994 29.07 11.55 36.38
N GLU A 995 29.97 11.71 37.37
CA GLU A 995 30.32 12.98 38.04
C GLU A 995 30.35 14.19 37.09
N LYS A 996 31.07 14.09 35.96
CA LYS A 996 31.23 15.18 34.98
C LYS A 996 29.97 15.52 34.17
N MET A 997 28.96 14.66 34.14
CA MET A 997 27.66 14.92 33.49
C MET A 997 26.57 15.36 34.47
N LEU A 998 26.72 15.07 35.77
CA LEU A 998 25.70 15.37 36.77
C LEU A 998 25.44 16.88 36.91
N GLY A 999 26.47 17.73 36.86
CA GLY A 999 26.28 19.18 37.05
C GLY A 999 25.30 19.85 36.07
N HIS A 1000 25.30 19.43 34.80
CA HIS A 1000 24.50 20.06 33.74
C HIS A 1000 23.42 19.14 33.15
N ASP A 1001 23.76 17.90 32.77
CA ASP A 1001 22.83 17.02 32.06
C ASP A 1001 21.79 16.36 32.97
N TYR A 1002 22.11 16.12 34.24
CA TYR A 1002 21.09 15.69 35.22
C TYR A 1002 20.14 16.85 35.51
N THR A 1003 20.66 18.03 35.85
CA THR A 1003 19.88 19.25 36.13
C THR A 1003 18.93 19.59 34.98
N ARG A 1004 19.39 19.51 33.72
CA ARG A 1004 18.53 19.71 32.54
C ARG A 1004 17.36 18.70 32.47
N ARG A 1005 17.62 17.41 32.71
CA ARG A 1005 16.58 16.36 32.68
C ARG A 1005 15.60 16.48 33.85
N HIS A 1006 16.12 16.82 35.04
CA HIS A 1006 15.32 17.15 36.21
C HIS A 1006 14.36 18.31 35.92
N ASN A 1007 14.85 19.41 35.35
CA ASN A 1007 14.05 20.60 35.09
C ASN A 1007 13.02 20.39 33.97
N GLU A 1008 13.32 19.59 32.94
CA GLU A 1008 12.31 19.16 31.96
C GLU A 1008 11.21 18.30 32.58
N LEU A 1009 11.52 17.47 33.59
CA LEU A 1009 10.52 16.70 34.31
C LEU A 1009 9.67 17.57 35.23
N VAL A 1010 10.30 18.47 35.99
CA VAL A 1010 9.59 19.49 36.79
C VAL A 1010 8.64 20.29 35.90
N ARG A 1011 9.06 20.64 34.67
CA ARG A 1011 8.21 21.31 33.68
C ARG A 1011 7.02 20.46 33.21
N TYR A 1012 7.20 19.15 33.05
CA TYR A 1012 6.11 18.23 32.74
C TYR A 1012 5.12 18.08 33.91
N LEU A 1013 5.62 17.89 35.13
CA LEU A 1013 4.80 17.83 36.35
C LEU A 1013 4.05 19.14 36.58
N HIS A 1014 4.71 20.29 36.43
CA HIS A 1014 4.11 21.61 36.50
C HIS A 1014 2.93 21.73 35.51
N LEU A 1015 3.12 21.33 34.24
CA LEU A 1015 2.03 21.35 33.26
C LEU A 1015 0.87 20.39 33.62
N LEU A 1016 1.17 19.20 34.14
CA LEU A 1016 0.15 18.25 34.59
C LEU A 1016 -0.68 18.80 35.76
N LEU A 1017 -0.03 19.44 36.74
CA LEU A 1017 -0.69 20.04 37.89
C LEU A 1017 -1.57 21.22 37.46
N LEU A 1018 -1.07 22.12 36.60
CA LEU A 1018 -1.87 23.21 36.03
C LEU A 1018 -3.13 22.69 35.33
N ASN A 1019 -3.01 21.63 34.53
CA ASN A 1019 -4.16 21.00 33.86
C ASN A 1019 -5.14 20.36 34.86
N ARG A 1020 -4.64 19.74 35.93
CA ARG A 1020 -5.46 19.10 36.97
C ARG A 1020 -6.25 20.12 37.80
N TYR A 1021 -5.62 21.23 38.17
CA TYR A 1021 -6.20 22.32 38.95
C TYR A 1021 -6.78 23.46 38.08
N LYS A 1022 -7.06 23.18 36.80
CA LYS A 1022 -7.76 24.06 35.84
C LYS A 1022 -7.14 25.46 35.64
N PHE A 1023 -5.83 25.59 35.83
CA PHE A 1023 -5.10 26.81 35.46
C PHE A 1023 -5.07 27.01 33.94
N LYS A 1024 -4.91 28.26 33.50
CA LYS A 1024 -4.74 28.60 32.09
C LYS A 1024 -3.34 28.18 31.60
N SER A 1025 -3.26 27.05 30.91
CA SER A 1025 -2.02 26.40 30.49
C SER A 1025 -1.85 26.31 28.96
N SER A 1026 -0.63 25.98 28.51
CA SER A 1026 -0.37 25.64 27.09
C SER A 1026 -0.76 24.18 26.79
N LYS A 1027 -1.37 23.94 25.62
CA LYS A 1027 -1.63 22.58 25.11
C LYS A 1027 -0.36 21.81 24.70
N GLN A 1028 0.81 22.46 24.66
CA GLN A 1028 2.07 21.84 24.23
C GLN A 1028 3.20 22.10 25.23
N ILE A 1029 3.89 21.03 25.66
CA ILE A 1029 4.99 21.16 26.63
C ILE A 1029 6.14 22.03 26.13
N ARG A 1030 6.47 22.02 24.83
CA ARG A 1030 7.61 22.79 24.30
C ARG A 1030 7.48 24.29 24.54
N SER A 1031 6.26 24.83 24.45
CA SER A 1031 5.95 26.24 24.71
C SER A 1031 5.58 26.53 26.16
N HIS A 1032 5.58 25.52 27.05
CA HIS A 1032 5.32 25.72 28.46
C HIS A 1032 6.56 26.28 29.17
N SER A 1033 6.37 27.34 29.95
CA SER A 1033 7.36 27.85 30.89
C SER A 1033 6.98 27.44 32.32
N VAL A 1034 7.99 27.25 33.17
CA VAL A 1034 7.77 27.08 34.61
C VAL A 1034 7.72 28.47 35.23
N GLN A 1035 6.70 28.72 36.04
CA GLN A 1035 6.50 29.98 36.76
C GLN A 1035 6.67 29.65 38.25
N GLU A 1036 7.34 30.52 39.00
CA GLU A 1036 7.75 30.25 40.39
C GLU A 1036 6.55 30.18 41.35
N ILE A 1037 5.51 30.98 41.08
CA ILE A 1037 4.26 31.03 41.84
C ILE A 1037 3.10 31.21 40.84
N LEU A 1038 2.05 30.40 40.99
CA LEU A 1038 0.77 30.52 40.29
C LEU A 1038 -0.38 30.16 41.23
N ASP A 1039 -1.25 31.12 41.52
CA ASP A 1039 -2.46 30.95 42.34
C ASP A 1039 -3.75 31.04 41.50
N ASN A 1040 -4.79 30.36 41.99
CA ASN A 1040 -6.18 30.54 41.58
C ASN A 1040 -7.12 30.19 42.75
N GLU A 1041 -8.43 30.26 42.54
CA GLU A 1041 -9.46 29.98 43.55
C GLU A 1041 -9.41 28.54 44.15
N TYR A 1042 -8.66 27.62 43.55
CA TYR A 1042 -8.64 26.19 43.89
C TYR A 1042 -7.29 25.68 44.42
N ALA A 1043 -6.17 26.33 44.06
CA ALA A 1043 -4.83 25.92 44.43
C ALA A 1043 -3.80 27.05 44.26
N GLU A 1044 -2.68 26.94 44.97
CA GLU A 1044 -1.45 27.68 44.68
C GLU A 1044 -0.33 26.69 44.37
N ILE A 1045 0.32 26.86 43.22
CA ILE A 1045 1.44 26.03 42.77
C ILE A 1045 2.72 26.86 42.88
N ARG A 1046 3.66 26.37 43.69
CA ARG A 1046 4.97 26.99 43.95
C ARG A 1046 6.10 26.08 43.46
N VAL A 1047 7.12 26.66 42.82
CA VAL A 1047 8.31 25.94 42.34
C VAL A 1047 9.57 26.66 42.80
N ASP A 1048 10.44 25.94 43.52
CA ASP A 1048 11.75 26.42 44.02
C ASP A 1048 11.72 27.68 44.89
N THR A 1049 10.57 27.98 45.52
CA THR A 1049 10.36 29.14 46.41
C THR A 1049 10.33 28.75 47.90
N ARG A 1050 10.63 29.72 48.78
CA ARG A 1050 10.57 29.53 50.24
C ARG A 1050 9.12 29.65 50.72
N ILE A 1051 8.60 28.62 51.38
CA ILE A 1051 7.15 28.44 51.60
C ILE A 1051 6.73 28.84 53.03
N LYS A 1052 5.58 29.53 53.14
CA LYS A 1052 4.65 29.49 54.28
C LYS A 1052 3.29 28.99 53.76
N THR A 1053 2.51 28.29 54.59
CA THR A 1053 1.13 27.75 54.39
C THR A 1053 0.91 26.50 53.53
N ASP A 1054 0.15 25.55 54.10
CA ASP A 1054 -0.57 24.34 53.61
C ASP A 1054 -0.15 23.69 52.27
N ILE A 1055 0.51 22.53 52.34
CA ILE A 1055 1.49 22.12 51.32
C ILE A 1055 1.42 20.61 50.98
N THR A 1056 1.39 20.29 49.69
CA THR A 1056 1.86 19.00 49.14
C THR A 1056 3.27 19.20 48.58
N LEU A 1057 4.27 18.53 49.15
CA LEU A 1057 5.68 18.63 48.75
C LEU A 1057 6.02 17.55 47.72
N ILE A 1058 6.25 17.94 46.46
CA ILE A 1058 6.65 17.01 45.39
C ILE A 1058 8.17 17.12 45.16
N GLU A 1059 8.94 16.11 45.59
CA GLU A 1059 10.39 16.06 45.38
C GLU A 1059 10.73 15.11 44.22
N VAL A 1060 11.51 15.59 43.25
CA VAL A 1060 11.87 14.82 42.05
C VAL A 1060 13.23 14.12 42.22
N GLY A 1061 13.31 12.86 41.77
CA GLY A 1061 14.55 12.09 41.68
C GLY A 1061 14.68 11.34 40.35
N ILE A 1062 15.86 11.40 39.72
CA ILE A 1062 16.21 10.55 38.57
C ILE A 1062 17.34 9.62 39.00
N THR A 1063 17.11 8.30 39.01
CA THR A 1063 18.04 7.32 39.58
C THR A 1063 18.12 6.05 38.73
N SER A 1064 19.11 5.20 38.98
CA SER A 1064 19.14 3.88 38.34
C SER A 1064 18.09 2.96 38.95
N GLN A 1065 17.53 2.05 38.15
CA GLN A 1065 16.53 1.06 38.61
C GLN A 1065 16.96 0.27 39.86
N ASP A 1066 18.26 -0.05 39.97
CA ASP A 1066 18.87 -0.75 41.11
C ASP A 1066 18.82 0.06 42.43
N SER A 1067 18.50 1.35 42.37
CA SER A 1067 18.54 2.30 43.50
C SER A 1067 17.21 3.04 43.71
N LEU A 1068 16.13 2.62 43.03
CA LEU A 1068 14.86 3.35 43.01
C LEU A 1068 14.23 3.48 44.40
N GLN A 1069 14.06 2.36 45.12
CA GLN A 1069 13.49 2.34 46.48
C GLN A 1069 14.34 3.12 47.50
N ILE A 1070 15.66 3.09 47.34
CA ILE A 1070 16.60 3.81 48.23
C ILE A 1070 16.39 5.32 48.04
N VAL A 1071 16.44 5.80 46.78
CA VAL A 1071 16.25 7.23 46.48
C VAL A 1071 14.83 7.69 46.82
N GLU A 1072 13.80 6.87 46.58
CA GLU A 1072 12.42 7.17 47.01
C GLU A 1072 12.32 7.39 48.53
N THR A 1073 12.93 6.49 49.31
CA THR A 1073 12.98 6.60 50.78
C THR A 1073 13.81 7.81 51.23
N GLU A 1074 14.94 8.08 50.58
CA GLU A 1074 15.77 9.27 50.86
C GLU A 1074 15.02 10.57 50.57
N LYS A 1075 14.35 10.66 49.41
CA LYS A 1075 13.58 11.85 49.00
C LYS A 1075 12.39 12.11 49.92
N LEU A 1076 11.69 11.05 50.35
CA LEU A 1076 10.63 11.14 51.35
C LEU A 1076 11.18 11.71 52.66
N ARG A 1077 12.18 11.01 53.25
CA ARG A 1077 12.75 11.36 54.56
C ARG A 1077 13.42 12.73 54.62
N LYS A 1078 13.99 13.20 53.52
CA LYS A 1078 14.68 14.50 53.43
C LYS A 1078 13.83 15.67 53.93
N TYR A 1079 12.51 15.59 53.79
CA TYR A 1079 11.59 16.65 54.22
C TYR A 1079 10.65 16.24 55.35
N ASP A 1080 10.81 15.08 55.99
CA ASP A 1080 9.97 14.67 57.13
C ASP A 1080 10.00 15.72 58.25
N LEU A 1081 11.19 16.26 58.58
CA LEU A 1081 11.33 17.32 59.58
C LEU A 1081 10.60 18.60 59.15
N LEU A 1082 10.76 19.01 57.88
CA LEU A 1082 10.11 20.20 57.33
C LEU A 1082 8.58 20.03 57.33
N ALA A 1083 8.07 18.87 56.93
CA ALA A 1083 6.64 18.58 56.92
C ALA A 1083 6.03 18.56 58.34
N ASN A 1084 6.76 18.01 59.32
CA ASN A 1084 6.34 18.05 60.72
C ASN A 1084 6.34 19.48 61.27
N GLU A 1085 7.38 20.28 61.02
CA GLU A 1085 7.43 21.69 61.43
C GLU A 1085 6.30 22.51 60.78
N LEU A 1086 6.06 22.34 59.48
CA LEU A 1086 4.98 22.99 58.76
C LEU A 1086 3.60 22.59 59.31
N GLY A 1087 3.35 21.30 59.52
CA GLY A 1087 2.10 20.81 60.10
C GLY A 1087 1.85 21.33 61.53
N LEU A 1088 2.90 21.48 62.35
CA LEU A 1088 2.81 22.06 63.68
C LEU A 1088 2.56 23.57 63.67
N ILE A 1089 3.23 24.32 62.79
CA ILE A 1089 3.10 25.79 62.68
C ILE A 1089 1.72 26.17 62.15
N TYR A 1090 1.19 25.43 61.16
CA TYR A 1090 -0.05 25.80 60.45
C TYR A 1090 -1.28 24.96 60.82
N ARG A 1091 -1.12 23.91 61.66
CA ARG A 1091 -2.19 22.97 62.07
C ARG A 1091 -2.87 22.26 60.90
N CYS A 1092 -2.12 21.96 59.85
CA CYS A 1092 -2.56 21.30 58.63
C CYS A 1092 -1.85 19.94 58.41
N SER A 1093 -2.40 19.11 57.54
CA SER A 1093 -1.74 17.88 57.09
C SER A 1093 -0.82 18.18 55.90
N VAL A 1094 0.48 17.90 56.04
CA VAL A 1094 1.47 18.02 54.94
C VAL A 1094 1.72 16.64 54.34
N GLU A 1095 1.60 16.53 53.02
CA GLU A 1095 1.87 15.30 52.27
C GLU A 1095 3.17 15.44 51.47
N ILE A 1096 4.10 14.48 51.60
CA ILE A 1096 5.33 14.41 50.80
C ILE A 1096 5.16 13.33 49.73
N ILE A 1097 5.34 13.70 48.46
CA ILE A 1097 5.23 12.80 47.30
C ILE A 1097 6.60 12.71 46.61
N PRO A 1098 7.39 11.64 46.84
CA PRO A 1098 8.64 11.41 46.12
C PRO A 1098 8.33 10.93 44.69
N TYR A 1099 8.63 11.75 43.68
CA TYR A 1099 8.50 11.36 42.28
C TYR A 1099 9.85 10.87 41.73
N VAL A 1100 10.07 9.56 41.76
CA VAL A 1100 11.34 8.93 41.36
C VAL A 1100 11.21 8.13 40.07
N MET A 1101 12.14 8.32 39.12
CA MET A 1101 12.15 7.62 37.82
C MET A 1101 13.54 7.14 37.39
N THR A 1102 13.61 6.36 36.29
CA THR A 1102 14.82 5.70 35.78
C THR A 1102 15.15 5.92 34.32
#